data_AF-A0ABD3P399-F1
#
_entry.id   AF-A0ABD3P399-F1
#
_cell.length_a   1.000
_cell.length_b   1.000
_cell.length_c   1.000
_cell.angle_alpha   90.00
_cell.angle_beta   90.00
_cell.angle_gamma   90.00
#
_symmetry.space_group_name_H-M   'P 1'
#
loop_
_entity.id
_entity.type
_entity.pdbx_description
1 polymer ?
#
loop_
_entity_poly.entity_id
_entity_poly.type
_entity_poly.pdbx_seq_one_letter_code
_entity_poly.pdbx_strand_id
1 'polypeptide(L)'
;MGVPAFYRWLSEKYPKIVQDVLEARVHLAPNSTSIRLPFDGTLPNPSDLEADNLYIDMNGIIHPCSHPEHGPQPANEQEMYDNVCLYVDRLMRAVRPRKLLYLAIDGVAPRAKMNQQRSRRFRSAQEARERIETEEEVRKNLIEMGENIPPPSEKPWDSNVITPGTTFMMDLSEYIRFYIRKRIATDKAWKNIKVIFSDASIPGEGEHKIMAHVRQQRAQPGYNPNLVHVLHGLDADLIMLALATHEAHFYILREEVVFGRRSEENNQKRREESGFALKQKLLDEEVGAAAMELPENKNKPLQRLSIPILREYLANEFGSVMNPPFQGEVSFERLVDDIVFMCFFVGNDFLPHLPSLDIRDGALDYLFNVYRRILPGLGGYLTDHGGKVNLDRVDVILAEVGSIEDYVFEMKHANEQREKARREQYKQNGTGSGKMPAGGIANAPQESFQKMGRSARIMAENGSAASMQGTSSEGDVKLQRGYMAKEELRKKLKGKPSSEEENAKAAEALKQQLLGAAAANPQEEEEEEEEELLGAAAANPQEEEEEEEEEVKEEAEPTEGGGALKRKASDMASAEGDDDDEMFGDSESVVGDPDFDEAEEETEEDRALMDEAHKNLKEKVKAVESAKLDDYAKNVKDNVRLHEPGWKDRYYSDKCKADDVKNHGGREHLFRTYVQGLCWVMKYYYQGCPSWKWYFPFHYAPFASDLRNIERFQKDCDTFDLSEPFKPIEQLLAVLPEDSCHAVPKASRWLMGDQESPIIDFYPKDVPTDPNGKAMPWLWVVLLPFIDEDRLFSALHPTMDKWTQKELLCNSRGLDDGYVYLHKDHQLSKATSFILTSGDEYTKKKFQLSEIDMSRISCFFGLLRKPLSNEIYDFDSNSVVPLPKTASKISRTTETFADPIEPNEALCFAFTEPPITSHKSVMLRGAALPRSILTDEDRQIRRPRLNRGGGTIANMGGANKSHQSGYGSMNISSYERDLAMRTGRGRQMNQAGTRTWGSMEPAPKHQRFIPPPPVQQAPMMQRWQAPPP
;
A
#
# COMPACT_ATOMS: atom_id res chain seq x y z
N MET A 1 -10.19 1.00 2.08
CA MET A 1 -10.59 1.12 0.65
C MET A 1 -10.27 -0.20 -0.06
N GLY A 2 -10.46 -0.29 -1.38
CA GLY A 2 -9.80 -1.33 -2.18
C GLY A 2 -8.89 -0.66 -3.22
N VAL A 3 -7.64 -1.10 -3.32
CA VAL A 3 -6.66 -0.60 -4.30
C VAL A 3 -7.24 -0.51 -5.73
N PRO A 4 -7.95 -1.53 -6.24
CA PRO A 4 -8.53 -1.46 -7.58
C PRO A 4 -9.66 -0.41 -7.71
N ALA A 5 -10.35 -0.06 -6.62
CA ALA A 5 -11.45 0.91 -6.65
C ALA A 5 -10.93 2.36 -6.74
N PHE A 6 -9.85 2.69 -6.02
CA PHE A 6 -9.23 4.02 -6.14
C PHE A 6 -8.57 4.20 -7.50
N TYR A 7 -7.72 3.25 -7.92
CA TYR A 7 -7.07 3.30 -9.24
C TYR A 7 -8.10 3.38 -10.39
N ARG A 8 -9.22 2.67 -10.28
CA ARG A 8 -10.32 2.78 -11.25
C ARG A 8 -11.01 4.14 -11.26
N TRP A 9 -11.32 4.73 -10.08
CA TRP A 9 -11.88 6.08 -10.02
C TRP A 9 -10.94 7.09 -10.71
N LEU A 10 -9.65 7.00 -10.39
CA LEU A 10 -8.61 7.90 -10.89
C LEU A 10 -8.44 7.78 -12.42
N SER A 11 -8.36 6.54 -12.94
CA SER A 11 -8.21 6.27 -14.39
C SER A 11 -9.49 6.52 -15.20
N GLU A 12 -10.69 6.36 -14.63
CA GLU A 12 -11.95 6.79 -15.28
C GLU A 12 -12.09 8.33 -15.30
N LYS A 13 -11.50 9.06 -14.33
CA LYS A 13 -11.61 10.53 -14.20
C LYS A 13 -10.55 11.29 -14.99
N TYR A 14 -9.31 10.79 -14.98
CA TYR A 14 -8.11 11.48 -15.47
C TYR A 14 -7.36 10.60 -16.50
N PRO A 15 -7.97 10.23 -17.64
CA PRO A 15 -7.52 9.09 -18.46
C PRO A 15 -6.12 9.23 -19.08
N LYS A 16 -5.59 10.45 -19.26
CA LYS A 16 -4.23 10.67 -19.82
C LYS A 16 -3.10 10.46 -18.80
N ILE A 17 -3.39 10.17 -17.53
CA ILE A 17 -2.34 9.80 -16.55
C ILE A 17 -1.76 8.41 -16.84
N VAL A 18 -2.55 7.50 -17.42
CA VAL A 18 -2.14 6.12 -17.73
C VAL A 18 -1.53 6.08 -19.13
N GLN A 19 -0.30 5.59 -19.21
CA GLN A 19 0.45 5.45 -20.45
C GLN A 19 1.02 4.03 -20.55
N ASP A 20 0.81 3.37 -21.68
CA ASP A 20 1.31 2.02 -21.94
C ASP A 20 2.84 2.06 -22.17
N VAL A 21 3.57 1.07 -21.63
CA VAL A 21 5.05 1.01 -21.64
C VAL A 21 5.53 -0.02 -22.66
N LEU A 22 6.59 0.33 -23.40
CA LEU A 22 7.21 -0.55 -24.40
C LEU A 22 8.27 -1.42 -23.75
N GLU A 23 8.18 -2.73 -23.98
CA GLU A 23 8.99 -3.74 -23.30
C GLU A 23 9.85 -4.52 -24.31
N ALA A 24 11.16 -4.63 -24.07
CA ALA A 24 12.02 -5.50 -24.88
C ALA A 24 11.81 -6.96 -24.43
N ARG A 25 11.22 -7.76 -25.33
CA ARG A 25 10.82 -9.15 -25.08
C ARG A 25 11.99 -10.13 -25.10
N VAL A 26 11.78 -11.31 -24.51
CA VAL A 26 12.80 -12.37 -24.40
C VAL A 26 12.61 -13.38 -25.53
N HIS A 27 13.73 -13.87 -26.05
CA HIS A 27 13.80 -14.91 -27.08
C HIS A 27 14.89 -15.94 -26.75
N LEU A 28 14.64 -17.20 -27.12
CA LEU A 28 15.67 -18.23 -27.21
C LEU A 28 16.40 -18.09 -28.54
N ALA A 29 17.70 -18.40 -28.58
CA ALA A 29 18.38 -18.58 -29.85
C ALA A 29 17.94 -19.93 -30.47
N PRO A 30 17.71 -20.01 -31.80
CA PRO A 30 17.44 -21.28 -32.45
C PRO A 30 18.60 -22.25 -32.19
N ASN A 31 18.27 -23.44 -31.68
CA ASN A 31 19.19 -24.50 -31.24
C ASN A 31 20.00 -24.19 -29.97
N SER A 32 19.51 -23.38 -29.04
CA SER A 32 20.09 -23.23 -27.69
C SER A 32 19.02 -23.25 -26.59
N THR A 33 19.34 -23.89 -25.46
CA THR A 33 18.60 -23.78 -24.18
C THR A 33 18.80 -22.43 -23.51
N SER A 34 19.93 -21.75 -23.76
CA SER A 34 20.24 -20.48 -23.14
C SER A 34 19.43 -19.32 -23.74
N ILE A 35 18.77 -18.56 -22.86
CA ILE A 35 18.09 -17.31 -23.21
C ILE A 35 19.12 -16.33 -23.77
N ARG A 36 18.90 -15.86 -25.00
CA ARG A 36 19.82 -14.94 -25.68
C ARG A 36 19.16 -13.58 -25.85
N LEU A 37 19.43 -12.70 -24.88
CA LEU A 37 19.03 -11.29 -24.96
C LEU A 37 20.13 -10.46 -25.64
N PRO A 38 19.97 -10.05 -26.92
CA PRO A 38 20.73 -8.92 -27.50
C PRO A 38 20.18 -7.59 -26.96
N PHE A 39 19.97 -7.50 -25.64
CA PHE A 39 19.45 -6.32 -24.97
C PHE A 39 20.62 -5.48 -24.45
N ASP A 40 20.87 -4.33 -25.07
CA ASP A 40 21.80 -3.34 -24.51
C ASP A 40 21.00 -2.25 -23.77
N GLY A 41 20.92 -2.39 -22.44
CA GLY A 41 20.24 -1.44 -21.57
C GLY A 41 20.86 -0.04 -21.57
N THR A 42 22.07 0.15 -22.11
CA THR A 42 22.68 1.49 -22.27
C THR A 42 22.05 2.31 -23.38
N LEU A 43 21.31 1.68 -24.32
CA LEU A 43 20.58 2.37 -25.38
C LEU A 43 19.39 3.19 -24.83
N PRO A 44 18.95 4.26 -25.52
CA PRO A 44 17.81 5.09 -25.10
C PRO A 44 16.53 4.31 -24.80
N ASN A 45 15.71 4.79 -23.86
CA ASN A 45 14.47 4.11 -23.48
C ASN A 45 13.42 4.21 -24.60
N PRO A 46 12.83 3.08 -25.06
CA PRO A 46 11.88 3.09 -26.18
C PRO A 46 10.56 3.79 -25.88
N SER A 47 10.21 3.98 -24.59
CA SER A 47 8.97 4.61 -24.12
C SER A 47 9.06 6.15 -24.00
N ASP A 48 10.02 6.78 -24.68
CA ASP A 48 10.26 8.24 -24.69
C ASP A 48 10.46 8.87 -23.28
N LEU A 49 10.96 8.09 -22.32
CA LEU A 49 11.21 8.55 -20.93
C LEU A 49 12.52 7.95 -20.41
N GLU A 50 13.56 8.77 -20.31
CA GLU A 50 14.80 8.42 -19.61
C GLU A 50 14.57 8.53 -18.09
N ALA A 51 14.66 7.41 -17.38
CA ALA A 51 14.53 7.36 -15.92
C ALA A 51 15.91 7.50 -15.25
N ASP A 52 16.01 8.32 -14.22
CA ASP A 52 17.24 8.38 -13.42
C ASP A 52 17.26 7.27 -12.36
N ASN A 53 16.16 7.17 -11.63
CA ASN A 53 16.05 6.35 -10.43
C ASN A 53 14.86 5.39 -10.58
N LEU A 54 15.13 4.08 -10.58
CA LEU A 54 14.11 3.04 -10.45
C LEU A 54 14.06 2.57 -8.99
N TYR A 55 12.89 2.66 -8.40
CA TYR A 55 12.56 2.12 -7.07
C TYR A 55 11.64 0.92 -7.25
N ILE A 56 11.86 -0.16 -6.50
CA ILE A 56 11.07 -1.38 -6.59
C ILE A 56 10.66 -1.79 -5.17
N ASP A 57 9.36 -1.77 -4.92
CA ASP A 57 8.78 -2.59 -3.86
C ASP A 57 8.87 -4.06 -4.29
N MET A 58 9.68 -4.83 -3.58
CA MET A 58 9.90 -6.25 -3.86
C MET A 58 8.70 -7.10 -3.43
N ASN A 59 7.90 -6.68 -2.44
CA ASN A 59 6.75 -7.47 -1.99
C ASN A 59 5.65 -7.51 -3.06
N GLY A 60 5.50 -6.43 -3.84
CA GLY A 60 4.73 -6.41 -5.09
C GLY A 60 5.20 -7.37 -6.19
N ILE A 61 6.39 -7.97 -6.07
CA ILE A 61 6.95 -8.97 -7.01
C ILE A 61 6.95 -10.38 -6.41
N ILE A 62 7.38 -10.55 -5.15
CA ILE A 62 7.49 -11.85 -4.48
C ILE A 62 6.13 -12.55 -4.39
N HIS A 63 5.03 -11.80 -4.22
CA HIS A 63 3.68 -12.36 -4.24
C HIS A 63 3.29 -12.90 -5.64
N PRO A 64 3.31 -12.13 -6.74
CA PRO A 64 3.08 -12.67 -8.08
C PRO A 64 4.03 -13.80 -8.51
N CYS A 65 5.32 -13.74 -8.15
CA CYS A 65 6.30 -14.76 -8.54
C CYS A 65 6.14 -16.09 -7.79
N SER A 66 5.56 -16.10 -6.59
CA SER A 66 5.26 -17.33 -5.83
C SER A 66 3.85 -17.88 -6.10
N HIS A 67 2.93 -17.05 -6.55
CA HIS A 67 1.55 -17.41 -6.87
C HIS A 67 1.11 -16.77 -8.20
N PRO A 68 1.58 -17.25 -9.36
CA PRO A 68 1.22 -16.68 -10.65
C PRO A 68 -0.29 -16.74 -10.89
N GLU A 69 -0.90 -15.63 -11.35
CA GLU A 69 -2.32 -15.64 -11.75
C GLU A 69 -2.62 -16.64 -12.87
N HIS A 70 -1.62 -16.93 -13.71
CA HIS A 70 -1.69 -17.81 -14.87
C HIS A 70 -0.45 -18.72 -14.92
N GLY A 71 -0.59 -19.97 -14.49
CA GLY A 71 0.49 -20.97 -14.46
C GLY A 71 0.34 -21.91 -13.26
N PRO A 72 1.25 -22.90 -13.11
CA PRO A 72 1.44 -23.60 -11.85
C PRO A 72 2.09 -22.67 -10.80
N GLN A 73 2.02 -23.06 -9.53
CA GLN A 73 2.91 -22.54 -8.49
C GLN A 73 4.32 -23.10 -8.73
N PRO A 74 5.41 -22.31 -8.56
CA PRO A 74 6.77 -22.81 -8.66
C PRO A 74 7.03 -24.01 -7.74
N ALA A 75 7.75 -25.01 -8.22
CA ALA A 75 7.90 -26.31 -7.56
C ALA A 75 8.80 -26.28 -6.31
N ASN A 76 9.57 -25.21 -6.13
CA ASN A 76 10.47 -25.02 -4.99
C ASN A 76 10.85 -23.53 -4.81
N GLU A 77 11.43 -23.19 -3.67
CA GLU A 77 11.84 -21.82 -3.37
C GLU A 77 12.91 -21.26 -4.34
N GLN A 78 13.81 -22.10 -4.86
CA GLN A 78 14.87 -21.67 -5.79
C GLN A 78 14.29 -21.19 -7.12
N GLU A 79 13.24 -21.84 -7.62
CA GLU A 79 12.48 -21.37 -8.78
C GLU A 79 11.75 -20.04 -8.48
N MET A 80 11.23 -19.85 -7.26
CA MET A 80 10.66 -18.56 -6.84
C MET A 80 11.72 -17.45 -6.80
N TYR A 81 12.92 -17.76 -6.30
CA TYR A 81 14.05 -16.81 -6.25
C TYR A 81 14.50 -16.39 -7.66
N ASP A 82 14.62 -17.35 -8.59
CA ASP A 82 14.92 -17.08 -10.00
C ASP A 82 13.81 -16.24 -10.67
N ASN A 83 12.54 -16.58 -10.46
CA ASN A 83 11.40 -15.83 -11.01
C ASN A 83 11.38 -14.37 -10.52
N VAL A 84 11.69 -14.11 -9.25
CA VAL A 84 11.84 -12.74 -8.71
C VAL A 84 12.97 -11.98 -9.41
N CYS A 85 14.15 -12.61 -9.57
CA CYS A 85 15.29 -12.01 -10.25
C CYS A 85 15.03 -11.71 -11.73
N LEU A 86 14.37 -12.62 -12.45
CA LEU A 86 13.95 -12.41 -13.84
C LEU A 86 12.89 -11.30 -13.98
N TYR A 87 12.03 -11.11 -12.97
CA TYR A 87 11.10 -9.98 -12.95
C TYR A 87 11.83 -8.64 -12.73
N VAL A 88 12.85 -8.58 -11.87
CA VAL A 88 13.70 -7.38 -11.74
C VAL A 88 14.43 -7.08 -13.06
N ASP A 89 14.92 -8.10 -13.76
CA ASP A 89 15.50 -7.94 -15.11
C ASP A 89 14.47 -7.41 -16.13
N ARG A 90 13.19 -7.83 -16.05
CA ARG A 90 12.10 -7.29 -16.88
C ARG A 90 11.86 -5.81 -16.61
N LEU A 91 11.82 -5.40 -15.34
CA LEU A 91 11.63 -3.99 -14.96
C LEU A 91 12.83 -3.13 -15.37
N MET A 92 14.06 -3.65 -15.22
CA MET A 92 15.27 -3.02 -15.75
C MET A 92 15.24 -2.86 -17.27
N ARG A 93 14.74 -3.86 -18.02
CA ARG A 93 14.57 -3.79 -19.49
C ARG A 93 13.62 -2.68 -19.93
N ALA A 94 12.51 -2.50 -19.21
CA ALA A 94 11.46 -1.52 -19.51
C ALA A 94 11.82 -0.09 -19.08
N VAL A 95 12.53 0.09 -17.96
CA VAL A 95 12.81 1.41 -17.37
C VAL A 95 14.18 1.96 -17.73
N ARG A 96 15.21 1.10 -17.81
CA ARG A 96 16.62 1.47 -18.10
C ARG A 96 17.13 2.63 -17.23
N PRO A 97 17.10 2.53 -15.88
CA PRO A 97 17.52 3.62 -14.98
C PRO A 97 18.97 4.04 -15.24
N ARG A 98 19.24 5.35 -15.15
CA ARG A 98 20.55 5.96 -15.49
C ARG A 98 21.44 6.30 -14.30
N LYS A 99 20.91 6.30 -13.07
CA LYS A 99 21.64 6.72 -11.86
C LYS A 99 21.47 5.76 -10.67
N LEU A 100 20.28 5.23 -10.43
CA LEU A 100 19.96 4.43 -9.25
C LEU A 100 18.97 3.31 -9.56
N LEU A 101 19.24 2.12 -9.01
CA LEU A 101 18.24 1.09 -8.71
C LEU A 101 18.12 0.98 -7.18
N TYR A 102 16.92 1.03 -6.63
CA TYR A 102 16.63 0.84 -5.21
C TYR A 102 15.66 -0.34 -5.06
N LEU A 103 16.10 -1.39 -4.38
CA LEU A 103 15.31 -2.59 -4.12
C LEU A 103 14.93 -2.62 -2.64
N ALA A 104 13.62 -2.56 -2.34
CA ALA A 104 13.11 -2.52 -0.98
C ALA A 104 12.21 -3.73 -0.70
N ILE A 105 12.56 -4.53 0.30
CA ILE A 105 11.71 -5.57 0.88
C ILE A 105 11.03 -4.98 2.13
N ASP A 106 9.78 -5.38 2.43
CA ASP A 106 9.17 -5.04 3.73
C ASP A 106 10.04 -5.56 4.89
N GLY A 107 10.31 -4.69 5.85
CA GLY A 107 10.78 -5.07 7.19
C GLY A 107 9.63 -5.02 8.21
N VAL A 108 9.97 -5.03 9.50
CA VAL A 108 8.97 -4.91 10.58
C VAL A 108 8.18 -3.60 10.41
N ALA A 109 6.86 -3.70 10.32
CA ALA A 109 5.95 -2.58 10.09
C ALA A 109 5.46 -1.97 11.42
N PRO A 110 4.88 -0.74 11.41
CA PRO A 110 4.27 -0.16 12.59
C PRO A 110 3.04 -0.93 13.07
N ARG A 111 2.74 -0.86 14.38
CA ARG A 111 1.62 -1.57 15.04
C ARG A 111 0.28 -1.37 14.35
N ALA A 112 0.01 -0.15 13.86
CA ALA A 112 -1.15 0.18 13.05
C ALA A 112 -1.29 -0.71 11.78
N LYS A 113 -0.19 -0.97 11.06
CA LYS A 113 -0.17 -1.86 9.89
C LYS A 113 -0.20 -3.34 10.29
N MET A 114 0.48 -3.73 11.37
CA MET A 114 0.49 -5.12 11.85
C MET A 114 -0.93 -5.66 12.09
N ASN A 115 -1.85 -4.83 12.61
CA ASN A 115 -3.26 -5.22 12.79
C ASN A 115 -3.99 -5.48 11.46
N GLN A 116 -3.70 -4.71 10.40
CA GLN A 116 -4.21 -4.92 9.04
C GLN A 116 -3.64 -6.20 8.43
N GLN A 117 -2.32 -6.41 8.56
CA GLN A 117 -1.64 -7.61 8.09
C GLN A 117 -2.21 -8.85 8.78
N ARG A 118 -2.30 -8.88 10.11
CA ARG A 118 -2.90 -9.98 10.89
C ARG A 118 -4.32 -10.30 10.41
N SER A 119 -5.16 -9.27 10.26
CA SER A 119 -6.55 -9.43 9.80
C SER A 119 -6.67 -10.02 8.39
N ARG A 120 -5.68 -9.78 7.51
CA ARG A 120 -5.55 -10.43 6.20
C ARG A 120 -5.04 -11.86 6.33
N ARG A 121 -3.96 -12.09 7.08
CA ARG A 121 -3.26 -13.39 7.23
C ARG A 121 -4.15 -14.46 7.85
N PHE A 122 -4.89 -14.12 8.91
CA PHE A 122 -5.90 -15.02 9.50
C PHE A 122 -7.04 -15.33 8.51
N ARG A 123 -7.53 -14.33 7.76
CA ARG A 123 -8.56 -14.55 6.75
C ARG A 123 -8.08 -15.46 5.62
N SER A 124 -6.86 -15.27 5.10
CA SER A 124 -6.33 -16.12 4.03
C SER A 124 -6.07 -17.56 4.50
N ALA A 125 -5.69 -17.77 5.76
CA ALA A 125 -5.59 -19.11 6.34
C ALA A 125 -6.98 -19.77 6.51
N GLN A 126 -7.99 -19.04 7.00
CA GLN A 126 -9.37 -19.55 7.06
C GLN A 126 -9.92 -19.86 5.66
N GLU A 127 -9.77 -18.96 4.69
CA GLU A 127 -10.20 -19.20 3.30
C GLU A 127 -9.46 -20.38 2.67
N ALA A 128 -8.20 -20.64 3.01
CA ALA A 128 -7.49 -21.83 2.57
C ALA A 128 -8.04 -23.11 3.23
N ARG A 129 -8.29 -23.09 4.54
CA ARG A 129 -8.86 -24.20 5.30
C ARG A 129 -10.26 -24.59 4.80
N GLU A 130 -11.15 -23.61 4.62
CA GLU A 130 -12.51 -23.80 4.09
C GLU A 130 -12.52 -24.37 2.66
N ARG A 131 -11.53 -24.00 1.83
CA ARG A 131 -11.37 -24.56 0.48
C ARG A 131 -10.89 -26.01 0.51
N ILE A 132 -9.89 -26.33 1.35
CA ILE A 132 -9.39 -27.71 1.51
C ILE A 132 -10.54 -28.62 2.01
N GLU A 133 -11.26 -28.21 3.05
CA GLU A 133 -12.42 -28.96 3.57
C GLU A 133 -13.52 -29.15 2.51
N THR A 134 -13.82 -28.10 1.72
CA THR A 134 -14.80 -28.19 0.62
C THR A 134 -14.32 -29.09 -0.52
N GLU A 135 -13.01 -29.12 -0.82
CA GLU A 135 -12.44 -30.02 -1.82
C GLU A 135 -12.42 -31.48 -1.33
N GLU A 136 -12.09 -31.73 -0.07
CA GLU A 136 -12.17 -33.05 0.56
C GLU A 136 -13.63 -33.57 0.60
N GLU A 137 -14.59 -32.73 0.97
CA GLU A 137 -16.02 -33.05 0.93
C GLU A 137 -16.46 -33.41 -0.50
N VAL A 138 -16.13 -32.60 -1.51
CA VAL A 138 -16.48 -32.88 -2.91
C VAL A 138 -15.77 -34.14 -3.42
N ARG A 139 -14.46 -34.29 -3.16
CA ARG A 139 -13.68 -35.49 -3.53
C ARG A 139 -14.33 -36.75 -2.96
N LYS A 140 -14.67 -36.77 -1.66
CA LYS A 140 -15.35 -37.89 -1.02
C LYS A 140 -16.69 -38.23 -1.69
N ASN A 141 -17.54 -37.21 -1.92
CA ASN A 141 -18.83 -37.40 -2.59
C ASN A 141 -18.68 -37.99 -4.01
N LEU A 142 -17.59 -37.70 -4.72
CA LEU A 142 -17.32 -38.26 -6.05
C LEU A 142 -16.79 -39.70 -6.01
N ILE A 143 -16.01 -40.08 -5.00
CA ILE A 143 -15.63 -41.48 -4.75
C ILE A 143 -16.90 -42.31 -4.46
N GLU A 144 -17.82 -41.78 -3.64
CA GLU A 144 -19.11 -42.43 -3.36
C GLU A 144 -20.03 -42.53 -4.59
N MET A 145 -19.83 -41.69 -5.61
CA MET A 145 -20.52 -41.76 -6.91
C MET A 145 -19.80 -42.66 -7.94
N GLY A 146 -18.60 -43.15 -7.65
CA GLY A 146 -17.81 -43.98 -8.56
C GLY A 146 -17.18 -43.23 -9.73
N GLU A 147 -16.98 -41.91 -9.63
CA GLU A 147 -16.15 -41.17 -10.59
C GLU A 147 -14.66 -41.42 -10.29
N ASN A 148 -13.84 -41.56 -11.34
CA ASN A 148 -12.38 -41.60 -11.17
C ASN A 148 -11.88 -40.18 -10.88
N ILE A 149 -11.01 -40.01 -9.89
CA ILE A 149 -10.55 -38.69 -9.41
C ILE A 149 -9.02 -38.67 -9.40
N PRO A 150 -8.39 -37.58 -9.88
CA PRO A 150 -6.96 -37.38 -9.68
C PRO A 150 -6.59 -37.36 -8.18
N PRO A 151 -5.34 -37.71 -7.83
CA PRO A 151 -4.84 -37.63 -6.46
C PRO A 151 -5.01 -36.21 -5.89
N PRO A 152 -5.06 -36.06 -4.55
CA PRO A 152 -5.02 -34.74 -3.94
C PRO A 152 -3.76 -34.00 -4.37
N SER A 153 -3.90 -32.74 -4.77
CA SER A 153 -2.75 -31.89 -5.07
C SER A 153 -1.88 -31.72 -3.82
N GLU A 154 -0.58 -31.53 -4.01
CA GLU A 154 0.32 -31.17 -2.91
C GLU A 154 -0.18 -29.92 -2.17
N LYS A 155 0.15 -29.80 -0.89
CA LYS A 155 -0.27 -28.65 -0.07
C LYS A 155 0.29 -27.36 -0.67
N PRO A 156 -0.55 -26.34 -0.98
CA PRO A 156 -0.09 -25.06 -1.48
C PRO A 156 0.97 -24.44 -0.56
N TRP A 157 2.01 -23.84 -1.14
CA TRP A 157 3.07 -23.19 -0.38
C TRP A 157 2.53 -21.96 0.35
N ASP A 158 2.84 -21.82 1.64
CA ASP A 158 2.20 -20.81 2.48
C ASP A 158 2.73 -19.39 2.20
N SER A 159 1.92 -18.60 1.48
CA SER A 159 2.16 -17.17 1.20
C SER A 159 2.42 -16.30 2.45
N ASN A 160 2.17 -16.80 3.66
CA ASN A 160 2.46 -16.12 4.92
C ASN A 160 3.95 -16.17 5.31
N VAL A 161 4.77 -17.05 4.73
CA VAL A 161 6.23 -17.03 4.95
C VAL A 161 6.89 -15.77 4.36
N ILE A 162 6.19 -15.06 3.47
CA ILE A 162 6.54 -13.73 2.96
C ILE A 162 6.23 -12.68 4.04
N THR A 163 6.97 -12.76 5.15
CA THR A 163 6.89 -11.88 6.33
C THR A 163 8.28 -11.78 6.95
N PRO A 164 8.73 -10.59 7.43
CA PRO A 164 10.03 -10.42 8.09
C PRO A 164 10.29 -11.43 9.21
N GLY A 165 11.53 -11.93 9.29
CA GLY A 165 11.96 -12.87 10.34
C GLY A 165 11.83 -14.34 10.00
N THR A 166 11.21 -14.71 8.87
CA THR A 166 11.24 -16.11 8.41
C THR A 166 12.59 -16.46 7.79
N THR A 167 12.92 -17.75 7.77
CA THR A 167 14.12 -18.23 7.07
C THR A 167 14.07 -17.93 5.57
N PHE A 168 12.89 -18.06 4.95
CA PHE A 168 12.64 -17.71 3.55
C PHE A 168 13.07 -16.27 3.23
N MET A 169 12.65 -15.27 4.03
CA MET A 169 13.02 -13.87 3.76
C MET A 169 14.52 -13.59 3.98
N MET A 170 15.18 -14.31 4.88
CA MET A 170 16.64 -14.25 5.05
C MET A 170 17.36 -14.87 3.84
N ASP A 171 16.93 -16.04 3.39
CA ASP A 171 17.57 -16.81 2.34
C ASP A 171 17.35 -16.17 0.94
N LEU A 172 16.16 -15.61 0.70
CA LEU A 172 15.85 -14.71 -0.42
C LEU A 172 16.78 -13.48 -0.43
N SER A 173 17.10 -12.92 0.74
CA SER A 173 17.99 -11.77 0.85
C SER A 173 19.43 -12.12 0.52
N GLU A 174 19.93 -13.29 0.95
CA GLU A 174 21.23 -13.83 0.50
C GLU A 174 21.27 -13.98 -1.03
N TYR A 175 20.19 -14.51 -1.62
CA TYR A 175 20.09 -14.70 -3.07
C TYR A 175 20.08 -13.39 -3.87
N ILE A 176 19.28 -12.39 -3.45
CA ILE A 176 19.22 -11.08 -4.11
C ILE A 176 20.58 -10.37 -4.07
N ARG A 177 21.31 -10.45 -2.93
CA ARG A 177 22.65 -9.86 -2.80
C ARG A 177 23.72 -10.56 -3.65
N PHE A 178 23.52 -11.82 -4.03
CA PHE A 178 24.31 -12.51 -5.05
C PHE A 178 23.90 -12.06 -6.47
N TYR A 179 22.60 -12.03 -6.77
CA TYR A 179 22.06 -11.57 -8.06
C TYR A 179 22.55 -10.16 -8.43
N ILE A 180 22.53 -9.20 -7.49
CA ILE A 180 23.03 -7.82 -7.72
C ILE A 180 24.51 -7.84 -8.12
N ARG A 181 25.36 -8.58 -7.39
CA ARG A 181 26.79 -8.71 -7.71
C ARG A 181 26.98 -9.35 -9.09
N LYS A 182 26.22 -10.40 -9.41
CA LYS A 182 26.33 -11.10 -10.72
C LYS A 182 25.93 -10.17 -11.86
N ARG A 183 24.82 -9.42 -11.74
CA ARG A 183 24.39 -8.43 -12.74
C ARG A 183 25.37 -7.27 -12.92
N ILE A 184 25.97 -6.74 -11.83
CA ILE A 184 27.02 -5.71 -11.91
C ILE A 184 28.28 -6.22 -12.66
N ALA A 185 28.63 -7.49 -12.51
CA ALA A 185 29.71 -8.12 -13.26
C ALA A 185 29.33 -8.37 -14.74
N THR A 186 28.15 -8.92 -15.03
CA THR A 186 27.79 -9.36 -16.40
C THR A 186 27.19 -8.27 -17.30
N ASP A 187 26.36 -7.37 -16.76
CA ASP A 187 25.57 -6.43 -17.57
C ASP A 187 26.17 -5.01 -17.55
N LYS A 188 26.40 -4.46 -18.75
CA LYS A 188 26.91 -3.11 -18.98
C LYS A 188 25.99 -2.02 -18.42
N ALA A 189 24.67 -2.24 -18.43
CA ALA A 189 23.70 -1.27 -17.91
C ALA A 189 23.88 -1.05 -16.39
N TRP A 190 24.29 -2.10 -15.66
CA TRP A 190 24.48 -2.05 -14.21
C TRP A 190 25.80 -1.40 -13.79
N LYS A 191 26.82 -1.36 -14.67
CA LYS A 191 28.15 -0.81 -14.33
C LYS A 191 28.17 0.69 -14.03
N ASN A 192 27.19 1.44 -14.53
CA ASN A 192 27.12 2.90 -14.40
C ASN A 192 26.06 3.40 -13.38
N ILE A 193 25.32 2.50 -12.73
CA ILE A 193 24.32 2.87 -11.72
C ILE A 193 24.81 2.53 -10.31
N LYS A 194 24.18 3.16 -9.32
CA LYS A 194 24.21 2.71 -7.91
C LYS A 194 23.09 1.70 -7.72
N VAL A 195 23.33 0.61 -6.98
CA VAL A 195 22.25 -0.30 -6.56
C VAL A 195 22.15 -0.28 -5.04
N ILE A 196 21.01 0.15 -4.49
CA ILE A 196 20.72 0.09 -3.06
C ILE A 196 19.81 -1.11 -2.81
N PHE A 197 20.10 -1.88 -1.77
CA PHE A 197 19.25 -2.96 -1.27
C PHE A 197 18.91 -2.72 0.20
N SER A 198 17.61 -2.71 0.50
CA SER A 198 17.10 -2.73 1.87
C SER A 198 16.25 -3.98 2.06
N ASP A 199 16.78 -4.93 2.83
CA ASP A 199 16.15 -6.21 3.11
C ASP A 199 15.15 -6.16 4.29
N ALA A 200 14.58 -7.31 4.62
CA ALA A 200 13.56 -7.48 5.66
C ALA A 200 14.08 -7.31 7.11
N SER A 201 15.38 -7.26 7.35
CA SER A 201 15.95 -7.01 8.69
C SER A 201 15.93 -5.53 9.07
N ILE A 202 15.86 -4.64 8.08
CA ILE A 202 15.75 -3.19 8.24
C ILE A 202 14.26 -2.83 8.40
N PRO A 203 13.82 -2.23 9.52
CA PRO A 203 12.40 -1.93 9.77
C PRO A 203 11.75 -0.98 8.74
N GLY A 204 10.41 -1.04 8.66
CA GLY A 204 9.57 -0.23 7.78
C GLY A 204 9.01 -0.99 6.58
N GLU A 205 7.87 -0.54 6.06
CA GLU A 205 7.28 -1.04 4.81
C GLU A 205 8.10 -0.56 3.60
N GLY A 206 8.26 -1.39 2.57
CA GLY A 206 9.16 -1.16 1.43
C GLY A 206 8.88 0.16 0.71
N GLU A 207 7.60 0.47 0.47
CA GLU A 207 7.18 1.78 -0.06
C GLU A 207 7.57 2.94 0.86
N HIS A 208 7.43 2.81 2.17
CA HIS A 208 7.78 3.87 3.12
C HIS A 208 9.30 4.03 3.29
N LYS A 209 10.11 2.98 3.12
CA LYS A 209 11.59 3.07 3.01
C LYS A 209 12.00 3.85 1.75
N ILE A 210 11.43 3.52 0.60
CA ILE A 210 11.65 4.23 -0.66
C ILE A 210 11.28 5.71 -0.53
N MET A 211 10.13 6.02 0.08
CA MET A 211 9.70 7.41 0.27
C MET A 211 10.55 8.15 1.31
N ALA A 212 11.09 7.45 2.32
CA ALA A 212 12.08 8.01 3.23
C ALA A 212 13.34 8.43 2.47
N HIS A 213 13.94 7.53 1.67
CA HIS A 213 15.07 7.83 0.79
C HIS A 213 14.80 9.07 -0.07
N VAL A 214 13.69 9.11 -0.83
CA VAL A 214 13.37 10.25 -1.69
C VAL A 214 13.27 11.55 -0.87
N ARG A 215 12.58 11.55 0.28
CA ARG A 215 12.49 12.74 1.15
C ARG A 215 13.85 13.16 1.73
N GLN A 216 14.70 12.21 2.12
CA GLN A 216 16.00 12.44 2.74
C GLN A 216 17.03 12.97 1.73
N GLN A 217 17.10 12.41 0.53
CA GLN A 217 17.95 12.92 -0.56
C GLN A 217 17.47 14.30 -1.03
N ARG A 218 16.15 14.49 -1.22
CA ARG A 218 15.53 15.79 -1.60
C ARG A 218 15.86 16.93 -0.63
N ALA A 219 16.05 16.61 0.66
CA ALA A 219 16.36 17.61 1.68
C ALA A 219 17.80 18.13 1.64
N GLN A 220 18.71 17.49 0.90
CA GLN A 220 20.14 17.81 0.95
C GLN A 220 20.53 19.00 0.04
N PRO A 221 21.47 19.86 0.48
CA PRO A 221 21.97 20.96 -0.34
C PRO A 221 22.73 20.42 -1.56
N GLY A 222 22.27 20.78 -2.75
CA GLY A 222 22.84 20.30 -4.02
C GLY A 222 22.08 19.14 -4.67
N TYR A 223 20.96 18.68 -4.09
CA TYR A 223 20.02 17.79 -4.76
C TYR A 223 19.54 18.37 -6.10
N ASN A 224 19.42 17.52 -7.13
CA ASN A 224 18.90 17.91 -8.43
C ASN A 224 17.35 17.79 -8.45
N PRO A 225 16.60 18.89 -8.54
CA PRO A 225 15.13 18.86 -8.49
C PRO A 225 14.47 18.39 -9.81
N ASN A 226 15.27 17.91 -10.76
CA ASN A 226 14.82 17.40 -12.07
C ASN A 226 15.18 15.91 -12.27
N LEU A 227 15.46 15.16 -11.20
CA LEU A 227 15.64 13.70 -11.30
C LEU A 227 14.32 13.05 -11.73
N VAL A 228 14.41 12.03 -12.58
CA VAL A 228 13.24 11.24 -13.03
C VAL A 228 13.11 9.98 -12.17
N HIS A 229 12.04 9.92 -11.37
CA HIS A 229 11.74 8.84 -10.44
C HIS A 229 10.69 7.91 -11.04
N VAL A 230 10.97 6.61 -11.09
CA VAL A 230 10.02 5.55 -11.46
C VAL A 230 9.92 4.56 -10.30
N LEU A 231 8.72 4.34 -9.77
CA LEU A 231 8.46 3.41 -8.68
C LEU A 231 7.60 2.24 -9.18
N HIS A 232 8.10 1.01 -9.11
CA HIS A 232 7.28 -0.18 -9.35
C HIS A 232 6.47 -0.56 -8.11
N GLY A 233 5.17 -0.80 -8.30
CA GLY A 233 4.26 -1.30 -7.27
C GLY A 233 2.79 -1.20 -7.68
N LEU A 234 1.94 -2.08 -7.11
CA LEU A 234 0.53 -2.21 -7.48
C LEU A 234 -0.42 -1.35 -6.65
N ASP A 235 -0.02 -0.96 -5.43
CA ASP A 235 -0.89 -0.36 -4.43
C ASP A 235 -1.33 1.08 -4.75
N ALA A 236 -2.47 1.48 -4.17
CA ALA A 236 -3.07 2.78 -4.42
C ALA A 236 -2.40 3.89 -3.62
N ASP A 237 -1.85 3.55 -2.46
CA ASP A 237 -1.28 4.49 -1.50
C ASP A 237 0.05 5.05 -2.03
N LEU A 238 0.78 4.29 -2.86
CA LEU A 238 1.87 4.73 -3.73
C LEU A 238 1.55 6.02 -4.50
N ILE A 239 0.29 6.21 -4.96
CA ILE A 239 -0.13 7.41 -5.71
C ILE A 239 -0.17 8.64 -4.79
N MET A 240 -0.59 8.45 -3.54
CA MET A 240 -0.62 9.50 -2.52
C MET A 240 0.78 9.81 -1.99
N LEU A 241 1.57 8.78 -1.72
CA LEU A 241 2.98 8.91 -1.33
C LEU A 241 3.80 9.64 -2.41
N ALA A 242 3.62 9.27 -3.68
CA ALA A 242 4.28 9.95 -4.81
C ALA A 242 3.88 11.43 -4.94
N LEU A 243 2.60 11.77 -4.72
CA LEU A 243 2.14 13.17 -4.65
C LEU A 243 2.82 13.93 -3.50
N ALA A 244 2.91 13.30 -2.32
CA ALA A 244 3.53 13.84 -1.10
C ALA A 244 5.06 13.99 -1.18
N THR A 245 5.74 13.49 -2.21
CA THR A 245 7.17 13.78 -2.46
C THR A 245 7.40 15.22 -2.96
N HIS A 246 6.41 15.80 -3.63
CA HIS A 246 6.51 17.03 -4.43
C HIS A 246 7.62 17.00 -5.51
N GLU A 247 8.01 15.82 -6.00
CA GLU A 247 8.95 15.72 -7.13
C GLU A 247 8.33 16.13 -8.47
N ALA A 248 9.15 16.73 -9.33
CA ALA A 248 8.70 17.25 -10.62
C ALA A 248 8.48 16.17 -11.69
N HIS A 249 9.13 15.01 -11.54
CA HIS A 249 9.12 13.91 -12.51
C HIS A 249 8.95 12.55 -11.80
N PHE A 250 7.80 12.34 -11.15
CA PHE A 250 7.48 11.07 -10.50
C PHE A 250 6.50 10.23 -11.33
N TYR A 251 6.79 8.94 -11.50
CA TYR A 251 5.98 7.99 -12.25
C TYR A 251 5.84 6.68 -11.48
N ILE A 252 4.69 6.04 -11.54
CA ILE A 252 4.46 4.72 -10.93
C ILE A 252 4.30 3.69 -12.04
N LEU A 253 5.15 2.67 -12.05
CA LEU A 253 5.11 1.55 -12.97
C LEU A 253 4.33 0.39 -12.35
N ARG A 254 3.44 -0.22 -13.14
CA ARG A 254 2.55 -1.29 -12.70
C ARG A 254 2.09 -2.15 -13.86
N GLU A 255 1.52 -3.30 -13.55
CA GLU A 255 0.82 -4.15 -14.50
C GLU A 255 -0.53 -3.53 -14.90
N GLU A 256 -0.96 -3.78 -16.14
CA GLU A 256 -2.29 -3.42 -16.64
C GLU A 256 -3.40 -4.13 -15.85
N VAL A 257 -4.33 -3.34 -15.31
CA VAL A 257 -5.54 -3.84 -14.61
C VAL A 257 -6.78 -3.44 -15.39
N VAL A 258 -7.56 -4.45 -15.80
CA VAL A 258 -8.68 -4.30 -16.73
C VAL A 258 -10.03 -4.39 -15.99
N PHE A 259 -10.79 -3.31 -16.00
CA PHE A 259 -12.10 -3.23 -15.30
C PHE A 259 -13.30 -3.67 -16.16
N GLY A 260 -13.09 -4.72 -16.96
CA GLY A 260 -14.01 -5.25 -17.98
C GLY A 260 -14.21 -4.32 -19.18
N ARG A 261 -14.88 -4.82 -20.24
CA ARG A 261 -15.05 -4.22 -21.59
C ARG A 261 -14.83 -2.72 -21.79
N ARG A 262 -15.46 -1.83 -21.03
CA ARG A 262 -15.25 -0.37 -21.21
C ARG A 262 -13.80 0.06 -20.90
N SER A 263 -13.11 -0.66 -20.03
CA SER A 263 -11.67 -0.54 -19.78
C SER A 263 -10.86 -1.07 -20.97
N GLU A 264 -11.26 -2.20 -21.55
CA GLU A 264 -10.63 -2.81 -22.74
C GLU A 264 -10.75 -1.86 -23.94
N GLU A 265 -11.96 -1.37 -24.23
CA GLU A 265 -12.28 -0.36 -25.25
C GLU A 265 -11.44 0.92 -25.07
N ASN A 266 -11.32 1.44 -23.85
CA ASN A 266 -10.50 2.61 -23.55
C ASN A 266 -9.00 2.34 -23.76
N ASN A 267 -8.49 1.20 -23.29
CA ASN A 267 -7.06 0.85 -23.37
C ASN A 267 -6.65 0.59 -24.83
N GLN A 268 -7.49 -0.12 -25.60
CA GLN A 268 -7.35 -0.29 -27.04
C GLN A 268 -7.31 1.07 -27.76
N LYS A 269 -8.26 1.97 -27.46
CA LYS A 269 -8.29 3.31 -28.06
C LYS A 269 -7.05 4.15 -27.70
N ARG A 270 -6.48 4.02 -26.49
CA ARG A 270 -5.18 4.67 -26.16
C ARG A 270 -4.03 4.10 -27.00
N ARG A 271 -3.98 2.78 -27.20
CA ARG A 271 -2.93 2.12 -28.01
C ARG A 271 -3.01 2.48 -29.49
N GLU A 272 -4.22 2.71 -29.99
CA GLU A 272 -4.47 3.28 -31.33
C GLU A 272 -4.06 4.77 -31.40
N GLU A 273 -4.51 5.62 -30.46
CA GLU A 273 -4.14 7.05 -30.40
C GLU A 273 -2.63 7.31 -30.31
N SER A 274 -1.89 6.42 -29.64
CA SER A 274 -0.44 6.55 -29.42
C SER A 274 0.42 5.82 -30.46
N GLY A 275 -0.18 5.02 -31.35
CA GLY A 275 0.55 4.13 -32.26
C GLY A 275 1.35 3.03 -31.56
N PHE A 276 1.01 2.69 -30.30
CA PHE A 276 1.74 1.76 -29.45
C PHE A 276 2.04 0.41 -30.12
N ALA A 277 1.04 -0.17 -30.78
CA ALA A 277 1.17 -1.47 -31.44
C ALA A 277 2.24 -1.46 -32.57
N LEU A 278 2.40 -0.33 -33.27
CA LEU A 278 3.46 -0.18 -34.27
C LEU A 278 4.84 0.02 -33.61
N LYS A 279 4.91 0.83 -32.54
CA LYS A 279 6.17 1.01 -31.78
C LYS A 279 6.67 -0.32 -31.18
N GLN A 280 5.79 -1.09 -30.54
CA GLN A 280 6.15 -2.39 -29.96
C GLN A 280 6.59 -3.38 -31.02
N LYS A 281 5.88 -3.44 -32.16
CA LYS A 281 6.28 -4.31 -33.27
C LYS A 281 7.68 -3.95 -33.81
N LEU A 282 7.98 -2.66 -33.97
CA LEU A 282 9.30 -2.21 -34.44
C LEU A 282 10.42 -2.53 -33.42
N LEU A 283 10.13 -2.41 -32.12
CA LEU A 283 11.06 -2.82 -31.05
C LEU A 283 11.31 -4.33 -31.05
N ASP A 284 10.25 -5.13 -31.22
CA ASP A 284 10.34 -6.59 -31.34
C ASP A 284 11.20 -6.95 -32.59
N GLU A 285 10.96 -6.30 -33.74
CA GLU A 285 11.76 -6.49 -34.97
C GLU A 285 13.23 -6.06 -34.80
N GLU A 286 13.53 -4.96 -34.08
CA GLU A 286 14.89 -4.47 -33.81
C GLU A 286 15.69 -5.41 -32.88
N VAL A 287 15.04 -5.97 -31.86
CA VAL A 287 15.64 -6.97 -30.93
C VAL A 287 15.82 -8.33 -31.62
N GLY A 288 15.27 -8.52 -32.83
CA GLY A 288 15.40 -9.74 -33.63
C GLY A 288 14.39 -10.82 -33.27
N ALA A 289 13.16 -10.44 -32.92
CA ALA A 289 12.06 -11.33 -32.50
C ALA A 289 11.55 -12.26 -33.63
N ALA A 290 12.36 -13.23 -34.03
CA ALA A 290 11.99 -14.31 -34.93
C ALA A 290 11.81 -15.63 -34.15
N ALA A 291 10.54 -16.00 -33.96
CA ALA A 291 10.03 -17.27 -33.42
C ALA A 291 9.94 -17.46 -31.89
N MET A 292 8.99 -18.36 -31.55
CA MET A 292 8.63 -18.99 -30.27
C MET A 292 8.16 -18.11 -29.10
N GLU A 293 6.97 -18.41 -28.57
CA GLU A 293 6.38 -17.75 -27.41
C GLU A 293 6.94 -18.32 -26.09
N LEU A 294 7.89 -17.62 -25.46
CA LEU A 294 8.33 -17.94 -24.10
C LEU A 294 7.23 -17.68 -23.05
N PRO A 295 7.22 -18.42 -21.92
CA PRO A 295 6.31 -18.16 -20.79
C PRO A 295 6.37 -16.72 -20.28
N GLU A 296 7.57 -16.11 -20.22
CA GLU A 296 7.75 -14.68 -19.87
C GLU A 296 6.92 -13.73 -20.75
N ASN A 297 6.67 -14.08 -22.01
CA ASN A 297 5.92 -13.23 -22.94
C ASN A 297 4.39 -13.30 -22.72
N LYS A 298 3.91 -14.15 -21.79
CA LYS A 298 2.50 -14.22 -21.33
C LYS A 298 2.19 -13.25 -20.17
N ASN A 299 3.20 -12.53 -19.66
CA ASN A 299 3.02 -11.54 -18.59
C ASN A 299 2.08 -10.39 -19.00
N LYS A 300 1.38 -9.81 -18.01
CA LYS A 300 0.53 -8.62 -18.21
C LYS A 300 1.36 -7.43 -18.69
N PRO A 301 0.92 -6.65 -19.70
CA PRO A 301 1.64 -5.46 -20.17
C PRO A 301 1.87 -4.43 -19.06
N LEU A 302 3.02 -3.79 -19.06
CA LEU A 302 3.32 -2.68 -18.14
C LEU A 302 2.64 -1.37 -18.58
N GLN A 303 2.17 -0.62 -17.58
CA GLN A 303 1.61 0.72 -17.71
C GLN A 303 2.28 1.63 -16.67
N ARG A 304 2.61 2.87 -17.06
CA ARG A 304 3.07 3.92 -16.16
C ARG A 304 1.96 4.92 -15.87
N LEU A 305 1.83 5.32 -14.62
CA LEU A 305 0.97 6.39 -14.15
C LEU A 305 1.80 7.65 -13.92
N SER A 306 1.46 8.74 -14.60
CA SER A 306 2.18 10.01 -14.55
C SER A 306 1.61 10.94 -13.48
N ILE A 307 2.37 11.14 -12.40
CA ILE A 307 2.03 12.09 -11.33
C ILE A 307 2.06 13.55 -11.81
N PRO A 308 2.98 14.00 -12.71
CA PRO A 308 2.91 15.33 -13.30
C PRO A 308 1.58 15.62 -14.02
N ILE A 309 1.09 14.67 -14.82
CA ILE A 309 -0.19 14.83 -15.53
C ILE A 309 -1.37 14.81 -14.55
N LEU A 310 -1.32 13.98 -13.50
CA LEU A 310 -2.31 14.02 -12.42
C LEU A 310 -2.33 15.40 -11.73
N ARG A 311 -1.15 15.97 -11.45
CA ARG A 311 -1.01 17.31 -10.86
C ARG A 311 -1.57 18.40 -11.77
N GLU A 312 -1.39 18.31 -13.10
CA GLU A 312 -2.07 19.21 -14.05
C GLU A 312 -3.60 19.09 -14.00
N TYR A 313 -4.14 17.86 -13.95
CA TYR A 313 -5.58 17.64 -13.81
C TYR A 313 -6.13 18.23 -12.51
N LEU A 314 -5.41 18.07 -11.39
CA LEU A 314 -5.80 18.66 -10.10
C LEU A 314 -5.71 20.19 -10.13
N ALA A 315 -4.65 20.78 -10.70
CA ALA A 315 -4.54 22.22 -10.88
C ALA A 315 -5.69 22.79 -11.73
N ASN A 316 -6.13 22.05 -12.75
CA ASN A 316 -7.29 22.38 -13.58
C ASN A 316 -8.62 22.25 -12.80
N GLU A 317 -8.79 21.19 -12.00
CA GLU A 317 -10.01 21.00 -11.20
C GLU A 317 -10.16 22.07 -10.09
N PHE A 318 -9.06 22.47 -9.46
CA PHE A 318 -9.05 23.46 -8.38
C PHE A 318 -8.77 24.90 -8.86
N GLY A 319 -8.55 25.14 -10.15
CA GLY A 319 -8.21 26.46 -10.70
C GLY A 319 -9.19 27.59 -10.37
N SER A 320 -10.44 27.28 -10.03
CA SER A 320 -11.45 28.24 -9.56
C SER A 320 -11.21 28.76 -8.13
N VAL A 321 -10.57 27.97 -7.25
CA VAL A 321 -10.16 28.41 -5.90
C VAL A 321 -8.71 28.88 -5.81
N MET A 322 -7.93 28.68 -6.89
CA MET A 322 -6.57 29.21 -7.02
C MET A 322 -6.51 30.69 -7.49
N ASN A 323 -7.66 31.32 -7.77
CA ASN A 323 -7.78 32.70 -8.29
C ASN A 323 -8.87 33.64 -7.65
N PRO A 324 -9.39 33.44 -6.42
CA PRO A 324 -10.18 34.45 -5.68
C PRO A 324 -9.38 35.13 -4.53
N PRO A 325 -9.89 36.22 -3.91
CA PRO A 325 -9.14 37.01 -2.93
C PRO A 325 -9.12 36.39 -1.53
N PHE A 326 -8.35 35.32 -1.35
CA PHE A 326 -8.04 34.76 -0.04
C PHE A 326 -6.87 35.51 0.61
N GLN A 327 -6.86 35.63 1.95
CA GLN A 327 -5.85 36.44 2.66
C GLN A 327 -4.51 35.73 2.90
N GLY A 328 -4.39 34.44 2.53
CA GLY A 328 -3.17 33.66 2.62
C GLY A 328 -2.49 33.42 1.27
N GLU A 329 -1.24 32.97 1.30
CA GLU A 329 -0.49 32.60 0.09
C GLU A 329 -1.11 31.37 -0.59
N VAL A 330 -1.42 31.50 -1.89
CA VAL A 330 -2.01 30.43 -2.69
C VAL A 330 -0.91 29.51 -3.20
N SER A 331 -0.77 28.32 -2.60
CA SER A 331 0.23 27.31 -2.94
C SER A 331 -0.44 26.04 -3.45
N PHE A 332 -0.12 25.64 -4.68
CA PHE A 332 -0.65 24.41 -5.27
C PHE A 332 -0.16 23.17 -4.50
N GLU A 333 1.06 23.17 -3.99
CA GLU A 333 1.61 22.04 -3.22
C GLU A 333 0.81 21.79 -1.94
N ARG A 334 0.36 22.85 -1.28
CA ARG A 334 -0.47 22.78 -0.07
C ARG A 334 -1.91 22.34 -0.36
N LEU A 335 -2.39 22.61 -1.58
CA LEU A 335 -3.63 22.04 -2.08
C LEU A 335 -3.48 20.55 -2.42
N VAL A 336 -2.29 20.07 -2.83
CA VAL A 336 -1.99 18.64 -2.98
C VAL A 336 -1.97 17.93 -1.62
N ASP A 337 -1.36 18.53 -0.59
CA ASP A 337 -1.37 17.97 0.78
C ASP A 337 -2.81 17.77 1.31
N ASP A 338 -3.67 18.78 1.14
CA ASP A 338 -5.08 18.69 1.53
C ASP A 338 -5.86 17.65 0.71
N ILE A 339 -5.47 17.38 -0.54
CA ILE A 339 -6.06 16.31 -1.36
C ILE A 339 -5.64 14.93 -0.86
N VAL A 340 -4.35 14.74 -0.53
CA VAL A 340 -3.84 13.50 0.08
C VAL A 340 -4.57 13.23 1.39
N PHE A 341 -4.65 14.23 2.27
CA PHE A 341 -5.35 14.14 3.55
C PHE A 341 -6.85 13.84 3.39
N MET A 342 -7.54 14.48 2.43
CA MET A 342 -8.95 14.18 2.15
C MET A 342 -9.20 12.73 1.70
N CYS A 343 -8.21 12.06 1.10
CA CYS A 343 -8.39 10.67 0.67
C CYS A 343 -8.44 9.71 1.87
N PHE A 344 -7.73 9.99 2.97
CA PHE A 344 -7.71 9.16 4.17
C PHE A 344 -9.10 8.95 4.81
N PHE A 345 -10.03 9.90 4.67
CA PHE A 345 -11.41 9.79 5.19
C PHE A 345 -12.24 8.68 4.52
N VAL A 346 -11.93 8.34 3.27
CA VAL A 346 -12.59 7.25 2.54
C VAL A 346 -11.95 5.88 2.89
N GLY A 347 -10.98 5.90 3.80
CA GLY A 347 -10.23 4.78 4.35
C GLY A 347 -8.74 4.85 4.01
N ASN A 348 -7.97 3.97 4.63
CA ASN A 348 -6.57 3.66 4.37
C ASN A 348 -6.29 2.29 5.02
N ASP A 349 -5.03 1.87 5.13
CA ASP A 349 -4.68 0.60 5.80
C ASP A 349 -4.67 0.68 7.33
N PHE A 350 -4.58 1.89 7.90
CA PHE A 350 -4.38 2.13 9.34
C PHE A 350 -5.68 2.50 10.07
N LEU A 351 -6.70 2.96 9.34
CA LEU A 351 -8.01 3.36 9.87
C LEU A 351 -9.18 2.80 9.03
N PRO A 352 -10.26 2.32 9.69
CA PRO A 352 -11.51 2.04 9.01
C PRO A 352 -12.10 3.32 8.37
N HIS A 353 -12.75 3.13 7.22
CA HIS A 353 -13.42 4.21 6.48
C HIS A 353 -14.65 4.73 7.24
N LEU A 354 -14.93 6.04 7.13
CA LEU A 354 -16.15 6.62 7.69
C LEU A 354 -17.39 5.97 7.03
N PRO A 355 -18.42 5.52 7.77
CA PRO A 355 -19.53 4.73 7.19
C PRO A 355 -20.31 5.46 6.08
N SER A 356 -20.33 6.79 6.13
CA SER A 356 -20.94 7.68 5.14
C SER A 356 -20.13 7.81 3.83
N LEU A 357 -18.83 7.49 3.81
CA LEU A 357 -17.95 7.72 2.65
C LEU A 357 -17.51 6.43 1.94
N ASP A 358 -17.84 6.31 0.65
CA ASP A 358 -17.33 5.27 -0.25
C ASP A 358 -16.97 5.90 -1.61
N ILE A 359 -15.83 5.50 -2.19
CA ILE A 359 -15.40 5.93 -3.53
C ILE A 359 -16.50 5.63 -4.57
N ARG A 360 -17.15 4.47 -4.47
CA ARG A 360 -18.18 3.97 -5.39
C ARG A 360 -19.38 4.90 -5.51
N ASP A 361 -19.77 5.53 -4.40
CA ASP A 361 -20.89 6.47 -4.32
C ASP A 361 -20.50 7.93 -4.64
N GLY A 362 -19.21 8.17 -4.94
CA GLY A 362 -18.66 9.47 -5.31
C GLY A 362 -18.18 10.31 -4.12
N ALA A 363 -17.71 9.69 -3.03
CA ALA A 363 -17.23 10.39 -1.84
C ALA A 363 -16.09 11.39 -2.13
N LEU A 364 -15.08 11.00 -2.92
CA LEU A 364 -13.95 11.89 -3.28
C LEU A 364 -14.44 13.11 -4.07
N ASP A 365 -15.33 12.91 -5.06
CA ASP A 365 -15.92 14.02 -5.83
C ASP A 365 -16.82 14.92 -4.95
N TYR A 366 -17.49 14.37 -3.94
CA TYR A 366 -18.22 15.15 -2.93
C TYR A 366 -17.26 15.98 -2.06
N LEU A 367 -16.21 15.36 -1.48
CA LEU A 367 -15.21 16.05 -0.67
C LEU A 367 -14.53 17.18 -1.44
N PHE A 368 -14.10 16.94 -2.69
CA PHE A 368 -13.49 17.96 -3.54
C PHE A 368 -14.45 19.13 -3.85
N ASN A 369 -15.76 18.86 -3.96
CA ASN A 369 -16.77 19.91 -4.12
C ASN A 369 -17.00 20.71 -2.83
N VAL A 370 -17.08 20.04 -1.67
CA VAL A 370 -17.18 20.69 -0.36
C VAL A 370 -15.96 21.56 -0.10
N TYR A 371 -14.75 21.02 -0.25
CA TYR A 371 -13.49 21.73 -0.04
C TYR A 371 -13.35 22.94 -0.96
N ARG A 372 -13.65 22.83 -2.27
CA ARG A 372 -13.69 24.00 -3.18
C ARG A 372 -14.66 25.10 -2.73
N ARG A 373 -15.81 24.72 -2.16
CA ARG A 373 -16.81 25.68 -1.67
C ARG A 373 -16.39 26.36 -0.37
N ILE A 374 -15.73 25.66 0.55
CA ILE A 374 -15.38 26.20 1.88
C ILE A 374 -13.99 26.83 1.96
N LEU A 375 -13.02 26.40 1.15
CA LEU A 375 -11.62 26.87 1.23
C LEU A 375 -11.51 28.40 1.24
N PRO A 376 -12.22 29.18 0.38
CA PRO A 376 -12.18 30.65 0.42
C PRO A 376 -12.72 31.30 1.71
N GLY A 377 -13.29 30.54 2.65
CA GLY A 377 -13.71 31.00 3.98
C GLY A 377 -12.95 30.35 5.14
N LEU A 378 -12.01 29.44 4.87
CA LEU A 378 -11.39 28.53 5.86
C LEU A 378 -10.17 29.13 6.60
N GLY A 379 -9.71 30.30 6.18
CA GLY A 379 -8.50 30.97 6.69
C GLY A 379 -7.16 30.28 6.38
N GLY A 380 -7.16 29.12 5.71
CA GLY A 380 -5.97 28.40 5.23
C GLY A 380 -6.27 26.96 4.82
N TYR A 381 -5.23 26.22 4.49
CA TYR A 381 -5.24 24.78 4.20
C TYR A 381 -5.53 23.94 5.46
N LEU A 382 -6.09 22.74 5.29
CA LEU A 382 -6.34 21.74 6.34
C LEU A 382 -5.03 21.28 6.98
N THR A 383 -3.99 21.16 6.16
CA THR A 383 -2.68 20.63 6.50
C THR A 383 -1.59 21.71 6.46
N ASP A 384 -0.47 21.46 7.14
CA ASP A 384 0.71 22.31 7.17
C ASP A 384 2.01 21.52 7.03
N HIS A 385 3.09 22.23 6.67
CA HIS A 385 4.33 21.62 6.19
C HIS A 385 4.87 20.51 7.09
N GLY A 386 5.28 19.40 6.46
CA GLY A 386 5.70 18.20 7.17
C GLY A 386 4.52 17.40 7.75
N GLY A 387 3.34 17.46 7.16
CA GLY A 387 2.21 16.61 7.54
C GLY A 387 1.56 16.97 8.89
N LYS A 388 1.65 18.24 9.31
CA LYS A 388 0.84 18.72 10.45
C LYS A 388 -0.61 18.90 9.99
N VAL A 389 -1.57 18.65 10.88
CA VAL A 389 -3.01 18.82 10.61
C VAL A 389 -3.54 19.92 11.53
N ASN A 390 -4.30 20.87 10.98
CA ASN A 390 -5.02 21.86 11.75
C ASN A 390 -6.46 21.38 12.00
N LEU A 391 -6.73 20.93 13.22
CA LEU A 391 -8.00 20.29 13.56
C LEU A 391 -9.19 21.26 13.52
N ASP A 392 -9.00 22.56 13.78
CA ASP A 392 -10.06 23.59 13.66
C ASP A 392 -10.70 23.59 12.26
N ARG A 393 -9.87 23.47 11.21
CA ARG A 393 -10.32 23.47 9.80
C ARG A 393 -10.89 22.12 9.37
N VAL A 394 -10.39 21.03 9.95
CA VAL A 394 -10.91 19.67 9.68
C VAL A 394 -12.30 19.49 10.29
N ASP A 395 -12.58 20.08 11.46
CA ASP A 395 -13.92 20.11 12.06
C ASP A 395 -14.97 20.68 11.09
N VAL A 396 -14.63 21.72 10.32
CA VAL A 396 -15.53 22.34 9.32
C VAL A 396 -15.88 21.39 8.16
N ILE A 397 -14.95 20.53 7.72
CA ILE A 397 -15.27 19.50 6.70
C ILE A 397 -16.17 18.42 7.30
N LEU A 398 -15.85 17.93 8.50
CA LEU A 398 -16.63 16.90 9.17
C LEU A 398 -18.01 17.42 9.61
N ALA A 399 -18.16 18.74 9.80
CA ALA A 399 -19.42 19.44 9.95
C ALA A 399 -20.32 19.27 8.72
N GLU A 400 -19.80 19.56 7.52
CA GLU A 400 -20.54 19.42 6.26
C GLU A 400 -20.81 17.95 5.91
N VAL A 401 -19.82 17.04 6.04
CA VAL A 401 -20.02 15.59 5.81
C VAL A 401 -21.08 15.04 6.79
N GLY A 402 -20.97 15.38 8.07
CA GLY A 402 -21.91 14.98 9.11
C GLY A 402 -23.33 15.51 8.91
N SER A 403 -23.51 16.57 8.11
CA SER A 403 -24.84 17.15 7.81
C SER A 403 -25.64 16.40 6.77
N ILE A 404 -25.03 15.46 6.04
CA ILE A 404 -25.69 14.68 4.97
C ILE A 404 -25.87 13.20 5.28
N GLU A 405 -25.34 12.68 6.40
CA GLU A 405 -25.21 11.23 6.65
C GLU A 405 -26.54 10.47 6.53
N ASP A 406 -27.64 11.00 7.10
CA ASP A 406 -28.99 10.44 6.96
C ASP A 406 -29.36 10.18 5.49
N TYR A 407 -29.23 11.22 4.64
CA TYR A 407 -29.51 11.11 3.20
C TYR A 407 -28.57 10.11 2.51
N VAL A 408 -27.29 10.06 2.91
CA VAL A 408 -26.36 9.09 2.31
C VAL A 408 -26.80 7.66 2.61
N PHE A 409 -27.26 7.38 3.83
CA PHE A 409 -27.72 6.04 4.20
C PHE A 409 -29.05 5.66 3.53
N GLU A 410 -30.01 6.59 3.43
CA GLU A 410 -31.21 6.42 2.61
C GLU A 410 -30.85 6.12 1.14
N MET A 411 -29.92 6.87 0.56
CA MET A 411 -29.49 6.72 -0.84
C MET A 411 -28.75 5.40 -1.08
N LYS A 412 -27.85 4.99 -0.16
CA LYS A 412 -27.13 3.70 -0.22
C LYS A 412 -28.15 2.54 -0.21
N HIS A 413 -29.08 2.54 0.74
CA HIS A 413 -30.12 1.51 0.84
C HIS A 413 -31.03 1.47 -0.41
N ALA A 414 -31.47 2.63 -0.91
CA ALA A 414 -32.29 2.71 -2.13
C ALA A 414 -31.53 2.23 -3.39
N ASN A 415 -30.21 2.42 -3.46
CA ASN A 415 -29.37 1.85 -4.52
C ASN A 415 -29.24 0.32 -4.38
N GLU A 416 -28.99 -0.19 -3.17
CA GLU A 416 -28.85 -1.63 -2.89
C GLU A 416 -30.16 -2.40 -3.19
N GLN A 417 -31.33 -1.85 -2.85
CA GLN A 417 -32.63 -2.42 -3.23
C GLN A 417 -32.82 -2.51 -4.76
N ARG A 418 -32.42 -1.48 -5.50
CA ARG A 418 -32.49 -1.47 -6.98
C ARG A 418 -31.55 -2.51 -7.60
N GLU A 419 -30.36 -2.69 -7.04
CA GLU A 419 -29.47 -3.77 -7.45
C GLU A 419 -30.06 -5.14 -7.17
N LYS A 420 -30.63 -5.36 -5.98
CA LYS A 420 -31.26 -6.64 -5.61
C LYS A 420 -32.40 -7.01 -6.55
N ALA A 421 -33.36 -6.10 -6.75
CA ALA A 421 -34.47 -6.31 -7.68
C ALA A 421 -34.00 -6.58 -9.13
N ARG A 422 -32.92 -5.91 -9.58
CA ARG A 422 -32.32 -6.16 -10.88
C ARG A 422 -31.63 -7.53 -10.98
N ARG A 423 -30.94 -7.99 -9.93
CA ARG A 423 -30.34 -9.33 -9.86
C ARG A 423 -31.42 -10.40 -9.88
N GLU A 424 -32.53 -10.20 -9.17
CA GLU A 424 -33.69 -11.10 -9.15
C GLU A 424 -34.37 -11.17 -10.53
N GLN A 425 -34.57 -10.05 -11.23
CA GLN A 425 -35.06 -10.03 -12.61
C GLN A 425 -34.14 -10.78 -13.59
N TYR A 426 -32.81 -10.72 -13.42
CA TYR A 426 -31.90 -11.53 -14.23
C TYR A 426 -31.95 -13.03 -13.88
N LYS A 427 -32.06 -13.40 -12.59
CA LYS A 427 -32.26 -14.81 -12.17
C LYS A 427 -33.59 -15.37 -12.72
N GLN A 428 -34.67 -14.57 -12.77
CA GLN A 428 -35.98 -14.99 -13.30
C GLN A 428 -36.00 -15.15 -14.84
N ASN A 429 -35.33 -14.27 -15.59
CA ASN A 429 -35.29 -14.33 -17.06
C ASN A 429 -34.23 -15.32 -17.61
N GLY A 430 -33.59 -16.12 -16.75
CA GLY A 430 -32.31 -16.78 -17.02
C GLY A 430 -32.34 -18.27 -17.39
N THR A 431 -33.51 -18.90 -17.60
CA THR A 431 -33.61 -20.36 -17.85
C THR A 431 -33.29 -20.78 -19.29
N GLY A 432 -32.45 -20.02 -20.00
CA GLY A 432 -32.06 -20.27 -21.39
C GLY A 432 -30.54 -20.15 -21.59
N SER A 433 -29.85 -21.29 -21.56
CA SER A 433 -28.46 -21.53 -22.00
C SER A 433 -27.48 -20.35 -21.92
N GLY A 434 -26.83 -20.16 -20.76
CA GLY A 434 -25.64 -19.31 -20.64
C GLY A 434 -24.96 -19.52 -19.28
N LYS A 435 -23.68 -19.93 -19.26
CA LYS A 435 -22.91 -20.08 -18.01
C LYS A 435 -22.83 -18.73 -17.27
N MET A 436 -23.19 -18.72 -15.99
CA MET A 436 -22.88 -17.60 -15.09
C MET A 436 -21.36 -17.54 -14.88
N PRO A 437 -20.70 -16.38 -15.02
CA PRO A 437 -19.29 -16.24 -14.69
C PRO A 437 -19.11 -16.18 -13.17
N ALA A 438 -18.99 -17.37 -12.55
CA ALA A 438 -18.63 -17.49 -11.14
C ALA A 438 -17.22 -16.91 -10.94
N GLY A 439 -17.11 -15.82 -10.17
CA GLY A 439 -15.85 -15.12 -9.93
C GLY A 439 -15.29 -14.37 -11.16
N GLY A 440 -16.06 -13.45 -11.75
CA GLY A 440 -15.55 -12.58 -12.81
C GLY A 440 -16.46 -11.42 -13.19
N ILE A 441 -15.91 -10.22 -13.33
CA ILE A 441 -16.61 -9.08 -13.95
C ILE A 441 -16.58 -9.26 -15.47
N ALA A 442 -17.75 -9.11 -16.11
CA ALA A 442 -17.99 -9.13 -17.55
C ALA A 442 -17.85 -10.49 -18.27
N ASN A 443 -18.98 -10.99 -18.80
CA ASN A 443 -19.14 -11.15 -20.25
C ASN A 443 -20.61 -11.44 -20.64
N ALA A 444 -21.05 -10.92 -21.80
CA ALA A 444 -22.30 -11.27 -22.49
C ALA A 444 -22.24 -10.72 -23.95
N PRO A 445 -22.46 -11.53 -25.01
CA PRO A 445 -22.45 -11.03 -26.39
C PRO A 445 -23.61 -10.06 -26.70
N GLN A 446 -23.45 -9.18 -27.69
CA GLN A 446 -24.51 -8.27 -28.16
C GLN A 446 -24.97 -8.61 -29.59
N GLU A 447 -25.86 -9.60 -29.74
CA GLU A 447 -26.67 -9.78 -30.95
C GLU A 447 -28.14 -10.05 -30.58
N SER A 448 -28.92 -9.00 -30.31
CA SER A 448 -30.40 -9.08 -30.21
C SER A 448 -31.18 -7.76 -29.98
N PHE A 449 -30.53 -6.58 -29.87
CA PHE A 449 -31.23 -5.33 -29.49
C PHE A 449 -31.37 -4.23 -30.57
N GLN A 450 -31.51 -4.60 -31.84
CA GLN A 450 -32.10 -3.72 -32.87
C GLN A 450 -33.62 -3.92 -33.03
N LYS A 451 -34.41 -3.92 -31.93
CA LYS A 451 -35.90 -4.04 -32.04
C LYS A 451 -36.75 -3.57 -30.86
N MET A 452 -36.39 -2.47 -30.17
CA MET A 452 -37.35 -1.81 -29.25
C MET A 452 -37.27 -0.27 -29.18
N GLY A 453 -37.01 0.37 -30.32
CA GLY A 453 -37.43 1.77 -30.51
C GLY A 453 -38.95 1.84 -30.75
N ARG A 454 -39.63 2.85 -30.17
CA ARG A 454 -41.10 3.06 -30.16
C ARG A 454 -41.90 2.12 -29.23
N SER A 455 -42.03 2.52 -27.96
CA SER A 455 -43.23 2.27 -27.13
C SER A 455 -43.29 3.18 -25.89
N ALA A 456 -42.16 3.42 -25.23
CA ALA A 456 -42.07 4.29 -24.05
C ALA A 456 -42.11 5.81 -24.35
N ARG A 457 -43.06 6.27 -25.18
CA ARG A 457 -43.31 7.70 -25.46
C ARG A 457 -44.80 8.08 -25.44
N ILE A 458 -45.65 7.24 -24.86
CA ILE A 458 -47.10 7.50 -24.69
C ILE A 458 -47.55 7.03 -23.29
N MET A 459 -47.09 7.72 -22.24
CA MET A 459 -47.64 7.72 -20.86
C MET A 459 -47.04 8.89 -20.05
N ALA A 460 -47.07 10.10 -20.61
CA ALA A 460 -46.52 11.31 -19.97
C ALA A 460 -47.30 12.60 -20.31
N GLU A 461 -48.58 12.47 -20.69
CA GLU A 461 -49.48 13.59 -21.00
C GLU A 461 -50.82 13.38 -20.29
N ASN A 462 -50.96 13.95 -19.09
CA ASN A 462 -52.19 14.37 -18.39
C ASN A 462 -51.87 14.63 -16.91
N GLY A 463 -52.14 15.83 -16.37
CA GLY A 463 -51.88 16.12 -14.94
C GLY A 463 -51.63 17.59 -14.56
N SER A 464 -52.40 18.53 -15.11
CA SER A 464 -52.48 19.98 -14.82
C SER A 464 -51.48 20.63 -13.84
N ALA A 465 -50.79 21.68 -14.31
CA ALA A 465 -50.09 22.61 -13.43
C ALA A 465 -51.07 23.49 -12.62
N ALA A 466 -50.64 23.92 -11.44
CA ALA A 466 -51.18 25.05 -10.70
C ALA A 466 -50.01 25.94 -10.25
N SER A 467 -50.09 27.25 -10.50
CA SER A 467 -49.00 28.18 -10.25
C SER A 467 -49.18 28.95 -8.95
N MET A 468 -48.08 29.14 -8.21
CA MET A 468 -47.89 30.30 -7.35
C MET A 468 -46.47 30.85 -7.52
N GLN A 469 -46.36 32.16 -7.59
CA GLN A 469 -45.09 32.87 -7.64
C GLN A 469 -44.61 33.15 -6.20
N GLY A 470 -43.35 32.85 -5.91
CA GLY A 470 -42.72 33.06 -4.60
C GLY A 470 -41.30 33.60 -4.75
N THR A 471 -41.04 34.75 -4.15
CA THR A 471 -39.82 35.56 -4.29
C THR A 471 -38.52 34.86 -3.86
N SER A 472 -37.45 35.09 -4.62
CA SER A 472 -36.08 34.67 -4.28
C SER A 472 -35.43 35.57 -3.21
N SER A 473 -35.15 35.05 -2.01
CA SER A 473 -34.24 35.69 -1.02
C SER A 473 -33.75 34.81 0.15
N GLU A 474 -34.17 33.54 0.28
CA GLU A 474 -33.90 32.73 1.50
C GLU A 474 -32.45 32.24 1.72
N GLY A 475 -31.53 32.45 0.75
CA GLY A 475 -30.14 31.98 0.85
C GLY A 475 -29.35 32.73 1.92
N ASP A 476 -29.18 34.04 1.75
CA ASP A 476 -28.27 34.85 2.56
C ASP A 476 -28.76 35.04 4.01
N VAL A 477 -30.09 35.00 4.22
CA VAL A 477 -30.72 35.11 5.54
C VAL A 477 -30.34 33.94 6.46
N LYS A 478 -30.04 32.76 5.90
CA LYS A 478 -29.59 31.59 6.70
C LYS A 478 -28.14 31.73 7.18
N LEU A 479 -27.24 32.31 6.37
CA LEU A 479 -25.86 32.58 6.80
C LEU A 479 -25.80 33.59 7.96
N GLN A 480 -26.53 34.70 7.87
CA GLN A 480 -26.57 35.68 8.96
C GLN A 480 -27.16 35.09 10.25
N ARG A 481 -28.20 34.25 10.17
CA ARG A 481 -28.75 33.56 11.35
C ARG A 481 -27.73 32.62 12.01
N GLY A 482 -26.95 31.86 11.24
CA GLY A 482 -25.91 30.99 11.78
C GLY A 482 -24.82 31.77 12.52
N TYR A 483 -24.34 32.87 11.93
CA TYR A 483 -23.30 33.71 12.53
C TYR A 483 -23.79 34.44 13.79
N MET A 484 -24.97 35.05 13.73
CA MET A 484 -25.58 35.78 14.86
C MET A 484 -25.92 34.85 16.03
N ALA A 485 -26.41 33.63 15.77
CA ALA A 485 -26.66 32.66 16.84
C ALA A 485 -25.37 32.22 17.54
N LYS A 486 -24.26 32.05 16.80
CA LYS A 486 -22.95 31.70 17.36
C LYS A 486 -22.36 32.87 18.18
N GLU A 487 -22.54 34.11 17.74
CA GLU A 487 -22.21 35.33 18.50
C GLU A 487 -23.05 35.47 19.79
N GLU A 488 -24.38 35.32 19.71
CA GLU A 488 -25.26 35.42 20.88
C GLU A 488 -24.96 34.34 21.92
N LEU A 489 -24.71 33.10 21.50
CA LEU A 489 -24.34 32.02 22.41
C LEU A 489 -22.98 32.32 23.08
N ARG A 490 -22.01 32.84 22.32
CA ARG A 490 -20.69 33.26 22.82
C ARG A 490 -20.76 34.46 23.77
N LYS A 491 -21.75 35.36 23.61
CA LYS A 491 -22.05 36.45 24.56
C LYS A 491 -22.77 35.93 25.82
N LYS A 492 -23.74 35.02 25.68
CA LYS A 492 -24.43 34.35 26.80
C LYS A 492 -23.45 33.53 27.67
N LEU A 493 -22.47 32.87 27.05
CA LEU A 493 -21.40 32.12 27.73
C LEU A 493 -20.28 32.99 28.33
N LYS A 494 -20.14 34.26 27.92
CA LYS A 494 -19.24 35.25 28.55
C LYS A 494 -19.95 36.18 29.55
N GLY A 495 -21.23 35.92 29.84
CA GLY A 495 -22.15 36.85 30.50
C GLY A 495 -22.38 36.65 32.00
N LYS A 496 -21.52 35.90 32.72
CA LYS A 496 -21.57 35.75 34.18
C LYS A 496 -20.16 35.52 34.75
N PRO A 497 -19.67 36.35 35.69
CA PRO A 497 -18.56 36.00 36.56
C PRO A 497 -19.12 35.31 37.82
N SER A 498 -19.25 33.98 37.81
CA SER A 498 -19.42 33.21 39.04
C SER A 498 -18.04 32.96 39.65
N SER A 499 -17.81 33.44 40.87
CA SER A 499 -16.56 33.20 41.60
C SER A 499 -16.37 31.70 41.85
N GLU A 500 -15.12 31.27 41.95
CA GLU A 500 -14.77 29.85 42.11
C GLU A 500 -15.35 29.27 43.41
N GLU A 501 -15.55 30.10 44.44
CA GLU A 501 -16.31 29.76 45.66
C GLU A 501 -17.75 29.27 45.41
N GLU A 502 -18.49 29.82 44.44
CA GLU A 502 -19.86 29.38 44.17
C GLU A 502 -19.88 28.00 43.51
N ASN A 503 -18.91 27.72 42.64
CA ASN A 503 -18.75 26.40 42.03
C ASN A 503 -18.23 25.37 43.03
N ALA A 504 -17.33 25.77 43.94
CA ALA A 504 -16.90 24.94 45.07
C ALA A 504 -18.09 24.57 45.98
N LYS A 505 -18.88 25.57 46.42
CA LYS A 505 -20.08 25.35 47.25
C LYS A 505 -21.17 24.55 46.53
N ALA A 506 -21.30 24.69 45.21
CA ALA A 506 -22.21 23.85 44.43
C ALA A 506 -21.73 22.39 44.32
N ALA A 507 -20.42 22.16 44.13
CA ALA A 507 -19.84 20.82 44.13
C ALA A 507 -19.90 20.18 45.54
N GLU A 508 -19.70 20.96 46.59
CA GLU A 508 -19.80 20.53 47.99
C GLU A 508 -21.24 20.19 48.39
N ALA A 509 -22.22 21.02 48.00
CA ALA A 509 -23.64 20.70 48.19
C ALA A 509 -24.07 19.44 47.41
N LEU A 510 -23.53 19.22 46.21
CA LEU A 510 -23.74 17.99 45.44
C LEU A 510 -23.08 16.77 46.12
N LYS A 511 -21.87 16.94 46.68
CA LYS A 511 -21.16 15.92 47.47
C LYS A 511 -21.97 15.54 48.73
N GLN A 512 -22.54 16.53 49.43
CA GLN A 512 -23.43 16.31 50.57
C GLN A 512 -24.75 15.61 50.16
N GLN A 513 -25.35 15.95 49.01
CA GLN A 513 -26.51 15.22 48.49
C GLN A 513 -26.21 13.77 48.09
N LEU A 514 -25.02 13.50 47.53
CA LEU A 514 -24.61 12.15 47.13
C LEU A 514 -24.24 11.28 48.34
N LEU A 515 -23.59 11.85 49.37
CA LEU A 515 -23.31 11.17 50.63
C LEU A 515 -24.60 10.88 51.43
N GLY A 516 -25.59 11.76 51.37
CA GLY A 516 -26.90 11.57 52.00
C GLY A 516 -27.77 10.43 51.44
N ALA A 517 -27.30 9.69 50.44
CA ALA A 517 -28.01 8.57 49.82
C ALA A 517 -27.43 7.18 50.17
N ALA A 518 -26.33 7.10 50.93
CA ALA A 518 -25.60 5.86 51.17
C ALA A 518 -25.61 5.44 52.66
N ALA A 519 -26.43 4.42 52.96
CA ALA A 519 -26.47 3.65 54.21
C ALA A 519 -26.90 4.39 55.51
N ALA A 520 -27.31 3.58 56.49
CA ALA A 520 -27.56 4.00 57.86
C ALA A 520 -26.38 3.60 58.76
N ASN A 521 -26.23 4.34 59.86
CA ASN A 521 -25.28 4.16 60.98
C ASN A 521 -25.13 2.69 61.49
N PRO A 522 -24.07 2.33 62.25
CA PRO A 522 -23.04 3.22 62.85
C PRO A 522 -21.56 2.72 62.84
N GLN A 523 -20.68 3.53 63.46
CA GLN A 523 -19.30 3.26 63.95
C GLN A 523 -18.18 3.22 62.88
N GLU A 524 -16.99 3.81 63.08
CA GLU A 524 -16.50 4.79 64.08
C GLU A 524 -15.21 5.48 63.53
N GLU A 525 -14.90 6.69 64.04
CA GLU A 525 -13.60 7.46 64.09
C GLU A 525 -12.55 7.26 62.96
N GLU A 526 -12.23 8.27 62.13
CA GLU A 526 -11.22 9.35 62.37
C GLU A 526 -9.79 8.76 62.41
N GLU A 527 -8.75 9.15 61.66
CA GLU A 527 -8.28 10.35 60.93
C GLU A 527 -6.74 10.37 61.19
N GLU A 528 -5.92 10.74 60.21
CA GLU A 528 -4.87 11.79 60.29
C GLU A 528 -3.87 11.66 59.13
N GLU A 529 -3.33 12.82 58.70
CA GLU A 529 -2.27 12.97 57.69
C GLU A 529 -0.89 13.00 58.44
N GLU A 530 0.30 13.35 57.93
CA GLU A 530 0.70 14.40 56.99
C GLU A 530 2.14 14.16 56.45
N GLU A 531 2.75 15.17 55.84
CA GLU A 531 4.07 15.20 55.17
C GLU A 531 5.26 15.13 56.18
N GLU A 532 6.57 15.13 55.87
CA GLU A 532 7.46 15.86 54.94
C GLU A 532 8.84 15.12 54.85
N LEU A 533 9.88 15.48 54.08
CA LEU A 533 10.14 16.08 52.74
C LEU A 533 11.70 16.15 52.58
N LEU A 534 12.24 16.43 51.38
CA LEU A 534 13.64 16.84 51.05
C LEU A 534 14.77 15.76 51.07
N GLY A 535 15.68 15.81 50.06
CA GLY A 535 16.97 15.08 50.12
C GLY A 535 17.73 14.81 48.79
N ALA A 536 18.17 15.84 48.06
CA ALA A 536 19.03 15.72 46.86
C ALA A 536 20.51 15.34 47.17
N ALA A 537 21.39 14.86 46.26
CA ALA A 537 21.26 14.18 44.95
C ALA A 537 22.66 13.71 44.43
N ALA A 538 22.66 12.75 43.50
CA ALA A 538 23.66 12.46 42.43
C ALA A 538 25.19 12.34 42.72
N ALA A 539 25.79 11.17 42.41
CA ALA A 539 26.90 10.98 41.44
C ALA A 539 27.53 9.55 41.49
N ASN A 540 28.06 9.09 40.35
CA ASN A 540 28.75 7.80 40.09
C ASN A 540 30.31 8.03 40.04
N PRO A 541 31.23 7.07 39.72
CA PRO A 541 31.11 5.62 39.40
C PRO A 541 32.23 4.66 39.93
N GLN A 542 32.16 3.38 39.50
CA GLN A 542 33.25 2.44 39.10
C GLN A 542 34.13 1.65 40.10
N GLU A 543 34.55 0.45 39.59
CA GLU A 543 35.78 -0.35 39.89
C GLU A 543 35.93 -1.01 41.29
N GLU A 544 36.54 -2.19 41.48
CA GLU A 544 36.87 -3.37 40.64
C GLU A 544 37.31 -4.56 41.57
N GLU A 545 37.33 -5.82 41.08
CA GLU A 545 38.09 -6.99 41.64
C GLU A 545 37.82 -7.45 43.12
N GLU A 546 38.37 -8.54 43.67
CA GLU A 546 38.26 -9.98 43.28
C GLU A 546 38.49 -10.90 44.54
N GLU A 547 38.42 -12.23 44.38
CA GLU A 547 39.03 -13.33 45.20
C GLU A 547 38.55 -13.80 46.63
N GLU A 548 38.67 -15.14 46.78
CA GLU A 548 38.98 -16.06 47.91
C GLU A 548 38.07 -16.36 49.15
N GLU A 549 37.50 -17.59 49.13
CA GLU A 549 37.58 -18.77 50.03
C GLU A 549 37.60 -18.74 51.61
N GLU A 550 36.76 -19.64 52.18
CA GLU A 550 36.88 -20.56 53.36
C GLU A 550 35.52 -20.66 54.09
N GLU A 551 34.70 -21.74 54.04
CA GLU A 551 34.81 -23.17 54.46
C GLU A 551 34.35 -23.44 55.94
N VAL A 552 34.04 -24.72 56.27
CA VAL A 552 34.00 -25.35 57.62
C VAL A 552 32.65 -25.46 58.42
N LYS A 553 31.96 -26.61 58.24
CA LYS A 553 31.30 -27.50 59.27
C LYS A 553 30.00 -27.07 60.03
N GLU A 554 29.17 -27.94 60.65
CA GLU A 554 29.02 -29.44 60.69
C GLU A 554 27.59 -29.90 61.13
N GLU A 555 27.31 -31.21 60.98
CA GLU A 555 26.33 -32.06 61.74
C GLU A 555 24.79 -31.84 61.57
N ALA A 556 23.89 -32.86 61.63
CA ALA A 556 24.03 -34.33 61.78
C ALA A 556 22.85 -35.14 61.16
N GLU A 557 23.03 -36.48 61.09
CA GLU A 557 22.17 -37.56 60.56
C GLU A 557 21.06 -38.06 61.55
N PRO A 558 20.27 -39.16 61.31
CA PRO A 558 20.24 -40.21 60.25
C PRO A 558 18.85 -40.28 59.53
N THR A 559 18.25 -41.35 58.94
CA THR A 559 18.38 -42.84 58.80
C THR A 559 17.43 -43.26 57.63
N GLU A 560 17.44 -44.41 56.94
CA GLU A 560 18.36 -45.54 56.72
C GLU A 560 17.90 -46.34 55.45
N GLY A 561 18.78 -47.14 54.83
CA GLY A 561 18.45 -48.30 53.97
C GLY A 561 17.89 -48.06 52.54
N GLY A 562 18.35 -48.76 51.48
CA GLY A 562 19.49 -49.67 51.35
C GLY A 562 19.49 -50.46 50.02
N GLY A 563 20.68 -50.69 49.42
CA GLY A 563 20.90 -51.56 48.25
C GLY A 563 21.26 -50.82 46.94
N ALA A 564 22.49 -50.74 46.41
CA ALA A 564 23.52 -51.75 46.07
C ALA A 564 23.34 -52.38 44.66
N LEU A 565 24.28 -52.38 43.69
CA LEU A 565 25.69 -51.94 43.63
C LEU A 565 26.20 -51.71 42.17
N LYS A 566 27.06 -50.68 41.97
CA LYS A 566 28.27 -50.62 41.08
C LYS A 566 28.08 -50.55 39.53
N ARG A 567 28.59 -49.51 38.82
CA ARG A 567 29.99 -49.05 38.48
C ARG A 567 30.54 -49.76 37.20
N LYS A 568 31.45 -49.21 36.37
CA LYS A 568 32.44 -48.10 36.51
C LYS A 568 33.01 -47.62 35.14
N ALA A 569 33.53 -46.37 35.08
CA ALA A 569 34.79 -45.92 34.41
C ALA A 569 35.01 -46.07 32.87
N SER A 570 35.97 -45.37 32.22
CA SER A 570 36.59 -44.02 32.41
C SER A 570 37.57 -43.66 31.25
N ASP A 571 38.06 -42.40 31.25
CA ASP A 571 39.37 -41.88 30.77
C ASP A 571 39.81 -41.81 29.26
N MET A 572 40.04 -40.56 28.82
CA MET A 572 41.24 -39.98 28.16
C MET A 572 41.97 -40.60 26.92
N ALA A 573 41.91 -39.84 25.82
CA ALA A 573 43.04 -39.19 25.10
C ALA A 573 43.97 -39.92 24.06
N SER A 574 44.44 -39.08 23.11
CA SER A 574 45.67 -39.14 22.26
C SER A 574 45.91 -40.25 21.21
N ALA A 575 45.63 -39.91 19.95
CA ALA A 575 46.57 -39.67 18.82
C ALA A 575 47.49 -40.76 18.19
N GLU A 576 47.64 -40.63 16.85
CA GLU A 576 48.71 -41.13 15.92
C GLU A 576 48.84 -42.63 15.58
N GLY A 577 49.04 -42.93 14.28
CA GLY A 577 50.02 -43.96 13.85
C GLY A 577 49.57 -45.20 13.04
N ASP A 578 49.10 -45.01 11.81
CA ASP A 578 49.33 -45.78 10.55
C ASP A 578 49.34 -47.34 10.44
N ASP A 579 49.02 -47.76 9.20
CA ASP A 579 49.43 -48.95 8.41
C ASP A 579 48.70 -50.33 8.43
N ASP A 580 48.62 -50.83 7.18
CA ASP A 580 48.43 -52.17 6.58
C ASP A 580 47.06 -52.91 6.52
N ASP A 581 46.71 -53.23 5.26
CA ASP A 581 45.64 -54.11 4.78
C ASP A 581 45.84 -55.60 5.17
N GLU A 582 44.74 -56.37 5.32
CA GLU A 582 44.37 -57.38 4.30
C GLU A 582 43.05 -58.16 4.56
N MET A 583 42.49 -58.66 3.45
CA MET A 583 41.62 -59.85 3.28
C MET A 583 40.09 -59.83 3.54
N PHE A 584 39.41 -60.36 2.51
CA PHE A 584 38.00 -60.78 2.36
C PHE A 584 36.90 -59.70 2.41
N GLY A 585 35.89 -59.75 1.53
CA GLY A 585 35.68 -60.68 0.41
C GLY A 585 34.30 -60.45 -0.23
N ASP A 586 34.26 -60.42 -1.56
CA ASP A 586 33.20 -59.73 -2.32
C ASP A 586 32.28 -60.67 -3.15
N SER A 587 31.28 -60.08 -3.79
CA SER A 587 30.53 -60.51 -4.99
C SER A 587 29.18 -61.25 -4.83
N GLU A 588 28.40 -61.16 -5.91
CA GLU A 588 26.94 -61.31 -6.00
C GLU A 588 26.52 -62.66 -6.62
N SER A 589 25.20 -62.96 -6.68
CA SER A 589 24.50 -63.08 -7.98
C SER A 589 23.02 -63.53 -7.93
N VAL A 590 22.15 -62.69 -8.51
CA VAL A 590 21.06 -62.98 -9.48
C VAL A 590 20.24 -64.29 -9.38
N VAL A 591 18.96 -64.13 -9.01
CA VAL A 591 17.76 -64.71 -9.68
C VAL A 591 16.60 -63.70 -9.47
N GLY A 592 15.69 -63.38 -10.40
CA GLY A 592 15.59 -63.76 -11.82
C GLY A 592 14.14 -63.75 -12.33
N ASP A 593 13.59 -62.56 -12.63
CA ASP A 593 12.28 -62.27 -13.27
C ASP A 593 10.97 -62.73 -12.57
N PRO A 594 9.78 -62.19 -12.95
CA PRO A 594 9.52 -60.95 -13.68
C PRO A 594 8.60 -59.98 -12.92
N ASP A 595 8.74 -58.68 -13.18
CA ASP A 595 7.72 -57.85 -13.82
C ASP A 595 8.21 -56.39 -13.82
N PHE A 596 8.42 -55.87 -15.03
CA PHE A 596 8.48 -54.43 -15.25
C PHE A 596 7.04 -53.93 -15.08
N ASP A 597 6.73 -53.23 -13.99
CA ASP A 597 5.70 -52.21 -14.08
C ASP A 597 6.23 -51.18 -15.08
N GLU A 598 5.72 -51.25 -16.31
CA GLU A 598 5.89 -50.17 -17.27
C GLU A 598 5.36 -48.90 -16.60
N ALA A 599 6.25 -47.92 -16.39
CA ALA A 599 5.79 -46.55 -16.24
C ALA A 599 5.20 -46.17 -17.60
N GLU A 600 3.90 -46.44 -17.76
CA GLU A 600 3.14 -46.16 -18.98
C GLU A 600 3.49 -44.73 -19.42
N GLU A 601 3.93 -44.56 -20.67
CA GLU A 601 4.15 -43.23 -21.23
C GLU A 601 2.79 -42.53 -21.32
N GLU A 602 2.36 -41.86 -20.23
CA GLU A 602 1.05 -41.20 -20.10
C GLU A 602 0.66 -40.56 -21.43
N THR A 603 -0.30 -41.13 -22.14
CA THR A 603 -0.53 -40.69 -23.51
C THR A 603 -1.08 -39.26 -23.52
N GLU A 604 -1.06 -38.58 -24.66
CA GLU A 604 -1.78 -37.31 -24.77
C GLU A 604 -3.29 -37.48 -24.46
N GLU A 605 -3.84 -38.70 -24.60
CA GLU A 605 -5.23 -39.01 -24.24
C GLU A 605 -5.39 -39.17 -22.72
N ASP A 606 -4.48 -39.85 -22.02
CA ASP A 606 -4.54 -40.04 -20.55
C ASP A 606 -4.33 -38.72 -19.80
N ARG A 607 -3.36 -37.90 -20.23
CA ARG A 607 -3.17 -36.55 -19.67
C ARG A 607 -4.37 -35.64 -19.96
N ALA A 608 -4.99 -35.73 -21.13
CA ALA A 608 -6.22 -34.99 -21.42
C ALA A 608 -7.41 -35.45 -20.55
N LEU A 609 -7.52 -36.75 -20.27
CA LEU A 609 -8.53 -37.30 -19.35
C LEU A 609 -8.30 -36.81 -17.90
N MET A 610 -7.06 -36.79 -17.43
CA MET A 610 -6.70 -36.25 -16.11
C MET A 610 -6.93 -34.75 -16.00
N ASP A 611 -6.65 -33.96 -17.04
CA ASP A 611 -6.98 -32.54 -17.11
C ASP A 611 -8.50 -32.30 -17.10
N GLU A 612 -9.29 -33.12 -17.82
CA GLU A 612 -10.75 -33.02 -17.78
C GLU A 612 -11.32 -33.44 -16.41
N ALA A 613 -10.74 -34.44 -15.74
CA ALA A 613 -11.12 -34.82 -14.38
C ALA A 613 -10.80 -33.69 -13.36
N HIS A 614 -9.61 -33.10 -13.40
CA HIS A 614 -9.26 -31.92 -12.59
C HIS A 614 -10.22 -30.74 -12.83
N LYS A 615 -10.54 -30.46 -14.09
CA LYS A 615 -11.47 -29.40 -14.51
C LYS A 615 -12.90 -29.66 -14.00
N ASN A 616 -13.37 -30.91 -14.05
CA ASN A 616 -14.68 -31.31 -13.54
C ASN A 616 -14.76 -31.20 -12.00
N LEU A 617 -13.73 -31.65 -11.28
CA LEU A 617 -13.60 -31.43 -9.83
C LEU A 617 -13.66 -29.93 -9.50
N LYS A 618 -12.91 -29.10 -10.24
CA LYS A 618 -12.83 -27.64 -10.06
C LYS A 618 -14.14 -26.92 -10.39
N GLU A 619 -14.93 -27.35 -11.40
CA GLU A 619 -16.28 -26.80 -11.62
C GLU A 619 -17.26 -27.23 -10.50
N LYS A 620 -17.14 -28.45 -9.96
CA LYS A 620 -18.00 -28.94 -8.86
C LYS A 620 -17.71 -28.26 -7.51
N VAL A 621 -16.45 -28.12 -7.11
CA VAL A 621 -16.05 -27.35 -5.90
C VAL A 621 -16.57 -25.91 -5.98
N LYS A 622 -16.36 -25.25 -7.13
CA LYS A 622 -16.81 -23.88 -7.37
C LYS A 622 -18.34 -23.73 -7.35
N ALA A 623 -19.09 -24.79 -7.69
CA ALA A 623 -20.54 -24.80 -7.52
C ALA A 623 -20.94 -24.82 -6.04
N VAL A 624 -20.29 -25.63 -5.20
CA VAL A 624 -20.51 -25.68 -3.74
C VAL A 624 -20.13 -24.35 -3.07
N GLU A 625 -18.98 -23.76 -3.40
CA GLU A 625 -18.60 -22.41 -2.97
C GLU A 625 -19.68 -21.38 -3.33
N SER A 626 -20.19 -21.42 -4.57
CA SER A 626 -21.22 -20.49 -5.03
C SER A 626 -22.56 -20.68 -4.28
N ALA A 627 -22.88 -21.89 -3.85
CA ALA A 627 -24.07 -22.18 -3.05
C ALA A 627 -23.90 -21.67 -1.61
N LYS A 628 -22.74 -21.88 -0.98
CA LYS A 628 -22.38 -21.30 0.34
C LYS A 628 -22.50 -19.76 0.29
N LEU A 629 -21.98 -19.11 -0.76
CA LEU A 629 -22.09 -17.67 -0.97
C LEU A 629 -23.54 -17.17 -1.20
N ASP A 630 -24.34 -17.88 -2.00
CA ASP A 630 -25.74 -17.52 -2.26
C ASP A 630 -26.63 -17.79 -1.03
N ASP A 631 -26.17 -18.55 -0.02
CA ASP A 631 -26.83 -18.71 1.29
C ASP A 631 -26.42 -17.62 2.29
N TYR A 632 -25.12 -17.32 2.45
CA TYR A 632 -24.66 -16.16 3.22
C TYR A 632 -25.39 -14.88 2.80
N ALA A 633 -25.56 -14.66 1.48
CA ALA A 633 -26.29 -13.53 0.92
C ALA A 633 -27.80 -13.46 1.25
N LYS A 634 -28.40 -14.56 1.75
CA LYS A 634 -29.79 -14.61 2.25
C LYS A 634 -29.86 -14.40 3.77
N ASN A 635 -28.89 -14.95 4.50
CA ASN A 635 -28.93 -15.09 5.95
C ASN A 635 -28.31 -13.91 6.72
N VAL A 636 -27.48 -13.07 6.06
CA VAL A 636 -26.99 -11.81 6.62
C VAL A 636 -28.14 -10.84 6.94
N LYS A 637 -28.26 -10.44 8.21
CA LYS A 637 -29.21 -9.44 8.71
C LYS A 637 -28.49 -8.12 8.96
N ASP A 638 -29.12 -7.01 8.56
CA ASP A 638 -28.72 -5.68 9.00
C ASP A 638 -29.43 -5.33 10.32
N ASN A 639 -28.72 -5.45 11.44
CA ASN A 639 -29.21 -5.05 12.77
C ASN A 639 -29.26 -3.52 12.93
N VAL A 640 -28.30 -2.82 12.30
CA VAL A 640 -28.08 -1.38 12.47
C VAL A 640 -29.14 -0.58 11.73
N ARG A 641 -29.49 -0.98 10.50
CA ARG A 641 -30.44 -0.32 9.60
C ARG A 641 -30.14 1.17 9.51
N LEU A 642 -29.01 1.49 8.86
CA LEU A 642 -28.48 2.86 8.73
C LEU A 642 -29.48 3.85 8.10
N HIS A 643 -30.47 3.36 7.37
CA HIS A 643 -31.52 4.15 6.70
C HIS A 643 -32.77 4.41 7.56
N GLU A 644 -32.84 3.90 8.78
CA GLU A 644 -33.95 4.12 9.73
C GLU A 644 -33.54 5.10 10.84
N PRO A 645 -34.41 6.05 11.26
CA PRO A 645 -34.14 6.92 12.40
C PRO A 645 -33.64 6.18 13.64
N GLY A 646 -32.68 6.77 14.37
CA GLY A 646 -32.00 6.11 15.49
C GLY A 646 -30.92 5.10 15.10
N TRP A 647 -30.50 5.08 13.82
CA TRP A 647 -29.38 4.26 13.32
C TRP A 647 -28.10 4.41 14.13
N LYS A 648 -27.86 5.61 14.66
CA LYS A 648 -26.64 6.00 15.36
C LYS A 648 -26.44 5.24 16.67
N ASP A 649 -27.48 5.15 17.50
CA ASP A 649 -27.40 4.39 18.76
C ASP A 649 -27.48 2.89 18.53
N ARG A 650 -28.18 2.42 17.48
CA ARG A 650 -28.10 1.01 17.07
C ARG A 650 -26.69 0.63 16.62
N TYR A 651 -26.02 1.48 15.81
CA TYR A 651 -24.64 1.27 15.38
C TYR A 651 -23.69 1.17 16.57
N TYR A 652 -23.70 2.15 17.46
CA TYR A 652 -22.83 2.11 18.62
C TYR A 652 -23.14 0.94 19.56
N SER A 653 -24.40 0.54 19.72
CA SER A 653 -24.75 -0.61 20.57
C SER A 653 -24.36 -1.98 19.97
N ASP A 654 -24.42 -2.12 18.63
CA ASP A 654 -24.14 -3.37 17.90
C ASP A 654 -22.66 -3.52 17.54
N LYS A 655 -21.96 -2.43 17.20
CA LYS A 655 -20.57 -2.43 16.67
C LYS A 655 -19.50 -2.00 17.66
N CYS A 656 -19.82 -1.10 18.60
CA CYS A 656 -18.88 -0.60 19.61
C CYS A 656 -19.42 -0.99 20.98
N LYS A 657 -19.33 -2.29 21.32
CA LYS A 657 -20.10 -2.93 22.40
C LYS A 657 -20.05 -2.12 23.69
N ALA A 658 -21.16 -2.14 24.43
CA ALA A 658 -21.33 -1.29 25.62
C ALA A 658 -20.15 -1.36 26.60
N ASP A 659 -19.53 -2.53 26.77
CA ASP A 659 -18.37 -2.72 27.64
C ASP A 659 -17.06 -2.17 27.06
N ASP A 660 -16.81 -2.28 25.75
CA ASP A 660 -15.65 -1.65 25.08
C ASP A 660 -15.69 -0.12 25.30
N VAL A 661 -16.88 0.47 25.09
CA VAL A 661 -17.14 1.90 25.31
C VAL A 661 -17.05 2.27 26.79
N LYS A 662 -17.46 1.40 27.72
CA LYS A 662 -17.47 1.70 29.15
C LYS A 662 -16.09 1.55 29.79
N ASN A 663 -15.31 0.55 29.39
CA ASN A 663 -14.02 0.21 29.97
C ASN A 663 -12.89 1.11 29.45
N HIS A 664 -12.98 1.60 28.20
CA HIS A 664 -11.95 2.46 27.62
C HIS A 664 -12.31 3.97 27.61
N GLY A 665 -13.15 4.45 28.54
CA GLY A 665 -13.36 5.90 28.76
C GLY A 665 -14.38 6.58 27.84
N GLY A 666 -15.36 5.84 27.31
CA GLY A 666 -16.50 6.37 26.58
C GLY A 666 -16.29 6.53 25.07
N ARG A 667 -17.35 6.97 24.36
CA ARG A 667 -17.31 7.27 22.92
C ARG A 667 -16.23 8.34 22.59
N GLU A 668 -15.84 9.16 23.58
CA GLU A 668 -14.78 10.17 23.43
C GLU A 668 -13.40 9.56 23.10
N HIS A 669 -13.03 8.39 23.66
CA HIS A 669 -11.74 7.79 23.32
C HIS A 669 -11.70 7.30 21.87
N LEU A 670 -12.80 6.71 21.37
CA LEU A 670 -12.97 6.36 19.95
C LEU A 670 -12.76 7.60 19.06
N PHE A 671 -13.36 8.74 19.43
CA PHE A 671 -13.21 9.99 18.67
C PHE A 671 -11.77 10.52 18.73
N ARG A 672 -11.18 10.61 19.93
CA ARG A 672 -9.79 11.04 20.15
C ARG A 672 -8.83 10.22 19.29
N THR A 673 -8.91 8.89 19.37
CA THR A 673 -7.90 8.02 18.76
C THR A 673 -8.13 7.81 17.26
N TYR A 674 -9.35 8.01 16.74
CA TYR A 674 -9.54 8.17 15.29
C TYR A 674 -8.88 9.46 14.76
N VAL A 675 -9.01 10.58 15.49
CA VAL A 675 -8.39 11.87 15.14
C VAL A 675 -6.86 11.80 15.26
N GLN A 676 -6.33 11.14 16.31
CA GLN A 676 -4.89 10.82 16.40
C GLN A 676 -4.44 10.01 15.19
N GLY A 677 -5.20 8.99 14.75
CA GLY A 677 -4.86 8.19 13.59
C GLY A 677 -4.75 8.99 12.30
N LEU A 678 -5.65 9.95 12.05
CA LEU A 678 -5.56 10.83 10.88
C LEU A 678 -4.26 11.66 10.89
N CYS A 679 -3.83 12.11 12.06
CA CYS A 679 -2.56 12.82 12.25
C CYS A 679 -1.34 11.89 12.18
N TRP A 680 -1.45 10.64 12.65
CA TRP A 680 -0.42 9.61 12.57
C TRP A 680 -0.13 9.27 11.10
N VAL A 681 -1.18 9.01 10.29
CA VAL A 681 -1.04 8.69 8.86
C VAL A 681 -0.44 9.88 8.09
N MET A 682 -0.91 11.10 8.35
CA MET A 682 -0.35 12.30 7.70
C MET A 682 1.15 12.48 8.04
N LYS A 683 1.56 12.24 9.29
CA LYS A 683 2.99 12.23 9.67
C LYS A 683 3.75 11.07 9.02
N TYR A 684 3.17 9.87 8.93
CA TYR A 684 3.82 8.70 8.32
C TYR A 684 4.20 8.93 6.84
N TYR A 685 3.34 9.63 6.09
CA TYR A 685 3.54 9.93 4.67
C TYR A 685 4.57 11.06 4.44
N TYR A 686 4.63 12.06 5.33
CA TYR A 686 5.43 13.28 5.13
C TYR A 686 6.73 13.33 5.94
N GLN A 687 6.83 12.64 7.07
CA GLN A 687 8.03 12.61 7.92
C GLN A 687 8.64 11.21 7.98
N GLY A 688 7.80 10.17 8.06
CA GLY A 688 8.19 8.82 8.47
C GLY A 688 7.40 8.41 9.71
N CYS A 689 7.62 7.18 10.22
CA CYS A 689 6.82 6.64 11.32
C CYS A 689 6.90 7.56 12.56
N PRO A 690 5.78 8.15 13.04
CA PRO A 690 5.79 9.02 14.21
C PRO A 690 5.65 8.25 15.52
N SER A 691 5.19 6.99 15.45
CA SER A 691 5.09 6.06 16.58
C SER A 691 4.96 4.63 16.08
N TRP A 692 5.92 3.77 16.40
CA TRP A 692 5.89 2.34 16.05
C TRP A 692 4.83 1.56 16.84
N LYS A 693 4.61 1.88 18.11
CA LYS A 693 3.61 1.22 18.98
C LYS A 693 2.17 1.69 18.76
N TRP A 694 1.94 2.89 18.23
CA TRP A 694 0.56 3.41 18.07
C TRP A 694 -0.28 2.56 17.10
N TYR A 695 -1.54 2.32 17.47
CA TYR A 695 -2.57 1.72 16.63
C TYR A 695 -3.97 2.24 16.99
N PHE A 696 -4.95 2.00 16.11
CA PHE A 696 -6.36 2.30 16.38
C PHE A 696 -7.05 1.08 17.01
N PRO A 697 -7.52 1.15 18.29
CA PRO A 697 -7.96 -0.02 19.06
C PRO A 697 -9.45 -0.37 18.89
N PHE A 698 -10.02 -0.11 17.70
CA PHE A 698 -11.41 -0.43 17.39
C PHE A 698 -11.54 -0.95 15.95
N HIS A 699 -12.42 -1.92 15.69
CA HIS A 699 -12.62 -2.45 14.33
C HIS A 699 -13.50 -1.54 13.44
N TYR A 700 -14.04 -0.45 13.99
CA TYR A 700 -15.05 0.42 13.36
C TYR A 700 -14.72 1.91 13.52
N ALA A 701 -15.09 2.72 12.52
CA ALA A 701 -14.92 4.16 12.53
C ALA A 701 -16.12 4.87 13.19
N PRO A 702 -15.92 6.04 13.83
CA PRO A 702 -17.03 6.89 14.26
C PRO A 702 -17.73 7.55 13.05
N PHE A 703 -18.89 8.17 13.28
CA PHE A 703 -19.58 8.94 12.25
C PHE A 703 -18.99 10.36 12.10
N ALA A 704 -19.10 10.94 10.90
CA ALA A 704 -18.64 12.30 10.67
C ALA A 704 -19.44 13.33 11.49
N SER A 705 -20.68 13.00 11.88
CA SER A 705 -21.51 13.81 12.78
C SER A 705 -21.06 13.82 14.26
N ASP A 706 -20.24 12.87 14.71
CA ASP A 706 -19.71 12.83 16.08
C ASP A 706 -18.34 13.51 16.24
N LEU A 707 -17.56 13.56 15.16
CA LEU A 707 -16.29 14.24 15.12
C LEU A 707 -16.53 15.77 15.14
N ARG A 708 -16.75 16.30 16.35
CA ARG A 708 -17.06 17.70 16.66
C ARG A 708 -16.15 18.22 17.76
N ASN A 709 -15.79 19.50 17.67
CA ASN A 709 -14.86 20.19 18.59
C ASN A 709 -13.52 19.43 18.69
N ILE A 710 -13.03 18.88 17.58
CA ILE A 710 -11.87 17.97 17.55
C ILE A 710 -10.55 18.69 17.82
N GLU A 711 -10.50 20.02 17.77
CA GLU A 711 -9.35 20.85 18.15
C GLU A 711 -8.85 20.58 19.58
N ARG A 712 -9.71 20.08 20.47
CA ARG A 712 -9.30 19.67 21.83
C ARG A 712 -8.23 18.56 21.85
N PHE A 713 -8.17 17.74 20.80
CA PHE A 713 -7.19 16.65 20.64
C PHE A 713 -5.89 17.08 19.96
N GLN A 714 -5.70 18.37 19.62
CA GLN A 714 -4.52 18.83 18.88
C GLN A 714 -3.20 18.49 19.61
N LYS A 715 -3.18 18.61 20.94
CA LYS A 715 -2.02 18.21 21.77
C LYS A 715 -1.71 16.72 21.62
N ASP A 716 -2.73 15.87 21.79
CA ASP A 716 -2.65 14.41 21.69
C ASP A 716 -2.21 13.91 20.29
N CYS A 717 -2.40 14.75 19.27
CA CYS A 717 -1.98 14.52 17.89
C CYS A 717 -0.57 15.04 17.59
N ASP A 718 -0.05 15.95 18.42
CA ASP A 718 1.31 16.48 18.30
C ASP A 718 2.32 15.70 19.14
N THR A 719 1.91 15.12 20.27
CA THR A 719 2.75 14.31 21.18
C THR A 719 2.68 12.80 20.89
N PHE A 720 3.27 12.36 19.79
CA PHE A 720 3.58 10.94 19.58
C PHE A 720 4.94 10.58 20.18
N ASP A 721 5.02 9.48 20.93
CA ASP A 721 6.29 8.81 21.20
C ASP A 721 6.66 7.94 19.99
N LEU A 722 7.89 8.12 19.48
CA LEU A 722 8.42 7.32 18.39
C LEU A 722 8.42 5.84 18.75
N SER A 723 8.75 5.47 19.99
CA SER A 723 8.94 4.09 20.46
C SER A 723 9.90 3.26 19.58
N GLU A 724 10.03 1.96 19.83
CA GLU A 724 10.83 1.06 18.98
C GLU A 724 9.95 0.16 18.10
N PRO A 725 10.41 -0.21 16.89
CA PRO A 725 9.79 -1.30 16.12
C PRO A 725 9.95 -2.63 16.86
N PHE A 726 9.00 -3.56 16.67
CA PHE A 726 9.11 -4.93 17.17
C PHE A 726 10.35 -5.63 16.57
N LYS A 727 10.84 -6.70 17.18
CA LYS A 727 11.77 -7.62 16.50
C LYS A 727 11.02 -8.50 15.47
N PRO A 728 11.69 -9.09 14.48
CA PRO A 728 11.01 -9.84 13.43
C PRO A 728 10.15 -11.02 13.94
N ILE A 729 10.62 -11.81 14.91
CA ILE A 729 9.82 -12.95 15.45
C ILE A 729 8.66 -12.47 16.32
N GLU A 730 8.84 -11.35 17.04
CA GLU A 730 7.75 -10.68 17.78
C GLU A 730 6.65 -10.22 16.82
N GLN A 731 7.00 -9.69 15.63
CA GLN A 731 6.03 -9.41 14.59
C GLN A 731 5.37 -10.68 14.05
N LEU A 732 6.12 -11.75 13.76
CA LEU A 732 5.54 -12.99 13.23
C LEU A 732 4.44 -13.55 14.13
N LEU A 733 4.69 -13.69 15.43
CA LEU A 733 3.66 -14.11 16.38
C LEU A 733 2.50 -13.12 16.46
N ALA A 734 2.75 -11.83 16.26
CA ALA A 734 1.70 -10.82 16.25
C ALA A 734 0.85 -10.76 14.96
N VAL A 735 1.28 -11.36 13.84
CA VAL A 735 0.53 -11.33 12.57
C VAL A 735 0.10 -12.70 12.02
N LEU A 736 0.73 -13.79 12.42
CA LEU A 736 0.46 -15.12 11.87
C LEU A 736 -0.66 -15.89 12.61
N PRO A 737 -1.48 -16.68 11.89
CA PRO A 737 -2.39 -17.67 12.48
C PRO A 737 -1.66 -18.98 12.84
N GLU A 738 -2.33 -19.84 13.62
CA GLU A 738 -1.83 -21.17 14.04
C GLU A 738 -1.36 -22.03 12.85
N ASP A 739 -2.07 -21.98 11.72
CA ASP A 739 -1.75 -22.74 10.50
C ASP A 739 -0.34 -22.43 9.95
N SER A 740 0.13 -21.20 10.16
CA SER A 740 1.46 -20.71 9.75
C SER A 740 2.53 -20.84 10.85
N CYS A 741 2.27 -21.56 11.97
CA CYS A 741 3.24 -21.73 13.06
C CYS A 741 4.57 -22.39 12.64
N HIS A 742 4.60 -23.06 11.48
CA HIS A 742 5.84 -23.59 10.91
C HIS A 742 6.87 -22.50 10.55
N ALA A 743 6.42 -21.24 10.36
CA ALA A 743 7.26 -20.10 10.04
C ALA A 743 7.94 -19.43 11.26
N VAL A 744 7.55 -19.78 12.49
CA VAL A 744 8.19 -19.28 13.73
C VAL A 744 9.16 -20.29 14.34
N PRO A 745 10.10 -19.87 15.22
CA PRO A 745 11.10 -20.75 15.81
C PRO A 745 10.51 -21.98 16.52
N LYS A 746 11.17 -23.13 16.43
CA LYS A 746 10.58 -24.43 16.83
C LYS A 746 10.16 -24.45 18.30
N ALA A 747 10.93 -23.81 19.19
CA ALA A 747 10.65 -23.73 20.62
C ALA A 747 9.47 -22.81 20.99
N SER A 748 8.95 -22.01 20.06
CA SER A 748 7.89 -21.02 20.31
C SER A 748 6.54 -21.42 19.71
N ARG A 749 6.47 -22.47 18.87
CA ARG A 749 5.26 -22.85 18.11
C ARG A 749 4.07 -23.22 19.00
N TRP A 750 4.34 -23.84 20.15
CA TRP A 750 3.31 -24.22 21.13
C TRP A 750 2.47 -23.02 21.60
N LEU A 751 3.06 -21.82 21.65
CA LEU A 751 2.36 -20.59 22.05
C LEU A 751 1.14 -20.27 21.17
N MET A 752 1.09 -20.77 19.93
CA MET A 752 0.06 -20.47 18.94
C MET A 752 -1.12 -21.47 18.90
N GLY A 753 -0.99 -22.64 19.55
CA GLY A 753 -1.96 -23.73 19.40
C GLY A 753 -2.19 -24.61 20.64
N ASP A 754 -1.31 -24.54 21.64
CA ASP A 754 -1.49 -25.26 22.90
C ASP A 754 -2.47 -24.53 23.83
N GLN A 755 -3.33 -25.26 24.53
CA GLN A 755 -4.29 -24.70 25.50
C GLN A 755 -3.59 -24.22 26.78
N GLU A 756 -2.39 -24.71 27.08
CA GLU A 756 -1.57 -24.21 28.20
C GLU A 756 -0.78 -22.92 27.85
N SER A 757 -0.88 -22.42 26.60
CA SER A 757 -0.22 -21.18 26.20
C SER A 757 -0.82 -19.96 26.91
N PRO A 758 0.00 -19.08 27.53
CA PRO A 758 -0.46 -17.86 28.20
C PRO A 758 -0.98 -16.78 27.23
N ILE A 759 -0.97 -17.05 25.92
CA ILE A 759 -1.45 -16.16 24.84
C ILE A 759 -2.34 -16.87 23.81
N ILE A 760 -2.92 -18.04 24.13
CA ILE A 760 -3.80 -18.80 23.22
C ILE A 760 -5.05 -18.00 22.80
N ASP A 761 -5.49 -17.04 23.61
CA ASP A 761 -6.58 -16.10 23.31
C ASP A 761 -6.29 -15.20 22.09
N PHE A 762 -5.02 -15.07 21.66
CA PHE A 762 -4.66 -14.35 20.44
C PHE A 762 -4.87 -15.18 19.15
N TYR A 763 -5.12 -16.49 19.26
CA TYR A 763 -5.19 -17.42 18.13
C TYR A 763 -6.52 -18.20 18.09
N PRO A 764 -7.68 -17.51 17.92
CA PRO A 764 -8.97 -18.19 17.81
C PRO A 764 -9.03 -19.06 16.53
N LYS A 765 -9.41 -20.33 16.69
CA LYS A 765 -9.47 -21.30 15.57
C LYS A 765 -10.55 -20.95 14.54
N ASP A 766 -11.69 -20.44 15.00
CA ASP A 766 -12.74 -19.83 14.18
C ASP A 766 -12.63 -18.31 14.28
N VAL A 767 -12.37 -17.61 13.18
CA VAL A 767 -12.17 -16.15 13.23
C VAL A 767 -13.54 -15.46 13.34
N PRO A 768 -13.82 -14.72 14.43
CA PRO A 768 -15.08 -14.00 14.56
C PRO A 768 -15.17 -12.90 13.49
N THR A 769 -16.28 -12.89 12.74
CA THR A 769 -16.51 -11.93 11.66
C THR A 769 -17.88 -11.28 11.77
N ASP A 770 -17.97 -9.99 11.45
CA ASP A 770 -19.22 -9.24 11.33
C ASP A 770 -19.54 -8.96 9.87
N PRO A 771 -20.70 -9.43 9.34
CA PRO A 771 -21.16 -9.10 8.01
C PRO A 771 -21.32 -7.60 7.73
N ASN A 772 -21.58 -6.78 8.76
CA ASN A 772 -21.76 -5.33 8.65
C ASN A 772 -22.75 -4.91 7.54
N GLY A 773 -23.84 -5.68 7.40
CA GLY A 773 -24.85 -5.51 6.36
C GLY A 773 -24.41 -5.85 4.93
N LYS A 774 -23.27 -6.52 4.72
CA LYS A 774 -22.75 -6.91 3.40
C LYS A 774 -22.85 -8.41 3.15
N ALA A 775 -23.33 -8.76 1.95
CA ALA A 775 -23.69 -10.12 1.59
C ALA A 775 -22.51 -11.08 1.30
N MET A 776 -21.28 -10.57 1.14
CA MET A 776 -20.13 -11.36 0.68
C MET A 776 -19.03 -11.38 1.76
N PRO A 777 -18.51 -12.56 2.18
CA PRO A 777 -17.54 -12.68 3.28
C PRO A 777 -16.29 -11.81 3.18
N TRP A 778 -15.76 -11.57 1.97
CA TRP A 778 -14.59 -10.71 1.78
C TRP A 778 -14.85 -9.22 2.11
N LEU A 779 -16.11 -8.80 2.30
CA LEU A 779 -16.49 -7.47 2.77
C LEU A 779 -16.76 -7.41 4.29
N TRP A 780 -16.72 -8.54 4.98
CA TRP A 780 -16.99 -8.63 6.42
C TRP A 780 -15.81 -8.07 7.23
N VAL A 781 -16.09 -7.60 8.44
CA VAL A 781 -15.08 -7.11 9.38
C VAL A 781 -14.54 -8.29 10.19
N VAL A 782 -13.22 -8.42 10.30
CA VAL A 782 -12.56 -9.45 11.13
C VAL A 782 -12.39 -8.88 12.54
N LEU A 783 -12.91 -9.59 13.54
CA LEU A 783 -13.02 -9.13 14.93
C LEU A 783 -11.98 -9.80 15.84
N LEU A 784 -10.73 -9.92 15.36
CA LEU A 784 -9.64 -10.47 16.17
C LEU A 784 -9.39 -9.61 17.43
N PRO A 785 -9.10 -10.21 18.59
CA PRO A 785 -8.74 -9.48 19.80
C PRO A 785 -7.40 -8.78 19.60
N PHE A 786 -7.31 -7.49 19.93
CA PHE A 786 -6.04 -6.76 19.86
C PHE A 786 -5.02 -7.38 20.83
N ILE A 787 -3.78 -7.53 20.38
CA ILE A 787 -2.71 -8.16 21.16
C ILE A 787 -2.24 -7.21 22.26
N ASP A 788 -2.02 -7.78 23.44
CA ASP A 788 -1.23 -7.17 24.51
C ASP A 788 0.25 -7.50 24.25
N GLU A 789 1.08 -6.47 24.14
CA GLU A 789 2.50 -6.63 23.78
C GLU A 789 3.35 -7.10 24.97
N ASP A 790 3.06 -6.64 26.18
CA ASP A 790 3.81 -7.06 27.37
C ASP A 790 3.51 -8.52 27.72
N ARG A 791 2.25 -8.98 27.51
CA ARG A 791 1.90 -10.41 27.54
C ARG A 791 2.63 -11.21 26.47
N LEU A 792 2.66 -10.72 25.22
CA LEU A 792 3.34 -11.40 24.11
C LEU A 792 4.85 -11.55 24.37
N PHE A 793 5.53 -10.48 24.80
CA PHE A 793 6.96 -10.50 25.09
C PHE A 793 7.28 -11.40 26.29
N SER A 794 6.47 -11.36 27.35
CA SER A 794 6.62 -12.22 28.53
C SER A 794 6.46 -13.71 28.21
N ALA A 795 5.57 -14.06 27.27
CA ALA A 795 5.42 -15.42 26.79
C ALA A 795 6.55 -15.86 25.84
N LEU A 796 7.09 -14.94 25.03
CA LEU A 796 8.07 -15.24 24.01
C LEU A 796 9.51 -15.38 24.55
N HIS A 797 9.95 -14.44 25.40
CA HIS A 797 11.35 -14.38 25.85
C HIS A 797 11.87 -15.68 26.47
N PRO A 798 11.13 -16.41 27.35
CA PRO A 798 11.59 -17.69 27.91
C PRO A 798 11.76 -18.84 26.89
N THR A 799 11.35 -18.64 25.63
CA THR A 799 11.58 -19.62 24.55
C THR A 799 12.89 -19.37 23.80
N MET A 800 13.46 -18.17 23.88
CA MET A 800 14.64 -17.75 23.09
C MET A 800 15.91 -18.53 23.45
N ASP A 801 16.06 -18.95 24.72
CA ASP A 801 17.20 -19.75 25.19
C ASP A 801 17.34 -21.11 24.49
N LYS A 802 16.30 -21.55 23.77
CA LYS A 802 16.23 -22.83 23.04
C LYS A 802 16.30 -22.64 21.52
N TRP A 803 16.55 -21.42 21.03
CA TRP A 803 16.62 -21.11 19.60
C TRP A 803 17.99 -21.41 19.02
N THR A 804 18.02 -21.79 17.74
CA THR A 804 19.26 -21.93 16.98
C THR A 804 19.87 -20.58 16.62
N GLN A 805 21.16 -20.55 16.32
CA GLN A 805 21.85 -19.33 15.88
C GLN A 805 21.22 -18.70 14.62
N LYS A 806 20.58 -19.49 13.73
CA LYS A 806 19.83 -18.93 12.58
C LYS A 806 18.52 -18.27 13.03
N GLU A 807 17.75 -18.89 13.92
CA GLU A 807 16.51 -18.30 14.48
C GLU A 807 16.81 -17.00 15.26
N LEU A 808 17.91 -16.96 16.04
CA LEU A 808 18.37 -15.76 16.73
C LEU A 808 18.81 -14.66 15.74
N LEU A 809 19.54 -15.01 14.68
CA LEU A 809 19.94 -14.06 13.63
C LEU A 809 18.73 -13.53 12.84
N CYS A 810 17.74 -14.37 12.54
CA CYS A 810 16.45 -13.95 11.96
C CYS A 810 15.66 -13.00 12.88
N ASN A 811 15.90 -13.02 14.20
CA ASN A 811 15.30 -12.08 15.15
C ASN A 811 16.12 -10.81 15.41
N SER A 812 17.31 -10.67 14.82
CA SER A 812 18.08 -9.43 14.92
C SER A 812 17.47 -8.35 14.01
N ARG A 813 17.44 -7.11 14.49
CA ARG A 813 17.31 -5.95 13.60
C ARG A 813 18.61 -5.82 12.80
N GLY A 814 18.53 -5.35 11.55
CA GLY A 814 19.65 -5.32 10.62
C GLY A 814 20.92 -4.68 11.20
N LEU A 815 22.07 -5.35 11.02
CA LEU A 815 23.40 -4.87 11.45
C LEU A 815 23.82 -3.57 10.74
N ASP A 816 23.26 -3.35 9.55
CA ASP A 816 23.57 -2.29 8.61
C ASP A 816 22.24 -1.64 8.18
N ASP A 817 22.16 -0.31 8.10
CA ASP A 817 20.90 0.41 7.79
C ASP A 817 20.40 0.21 6.35
N GLY A 818 21.22 -0.46 5.51
CA GLY A 818 21.06 -0.68 4.08
C GLY A 818 22.39 -1.04 3.45
N TYR A 819 22.36 -1.60 2.24
CA TYR A 819 23.56 -1.91 1.46
C TYR A 819 23.57 -1.12 0.15
N VAL A 820 24.72 -0.59 -0.24
CA VAL A 820 24.94 -0.03 -1.59
C VAL A 820 26.04 -0.78 -2.32
N TYR A 821 25.73 -1.18 -3.54
CA TYR A 821 26.61 -1.87 -4.46
C TYR A 821 27.03 -0.96 -5.61
N LEU A 822 28.32 -0.99 -5.93
CA LEU A 822 28.94 -0.19 -6.99
C LEU A 822 29.87 -1.08 -7.82
N HIS A 823 29.87 -0.92 -9.13
CA HIS A 823 30.91 -1.51 -9.98
C HIS A 823 32.28 -0.89 -9.66
N LYS A 824 33.36 -1.68 -9.69
CA LYS A 824 34.72 -1.22 -9.39
C LYS A 824 35.14 0.01 -10.20
N ASP A 825 34.70 0.13 -11.46
CA ASP A 825 35.06 1.27 -12.31
C ASP A 825 34.22 2.54 -12.08
N HIS A 826 33.09 2.43 -11.37
CA HIS A 826 32.18 3.55 -11.09
C HIS A 826 32.90 4.67 -10.30
N GLN A 827 32.61 5.93 -10.63
CA GLN A 827 33.36 7.08 -10.09
C GLN A 827 33.30 7.18 -8.57
N LEU A 828 32.14 6.84 -7.97
CA LEU A 828 31.98 6.77 -6.51
C LEU A 828 32.82 5.63 -5.89
N SER A 829 32.95 4.47 -6.56
CA SER A 829 33.78 3.35 -6.08
C SER A 829 35.24 3.79 -5.97
N LYS A 830 35.78 4.40 -7.03
CA LYS A 830 37.15 4.95 -7.07
C LYS A 830 37.42 6.05 -6.03
N ALA A 831 36.38 6.75 -5.58
CA ALA A 831 36.47 7.76 -4.53
C ALA A 831 36.28 7.21 -3.10
N THR A 832 35.75 5.99 -2.93
CA THR A 832 35.33 5.45 -1.61
C THR A 832 35.94 4.09 -1.26
N SER A 833 36.66 3.43 -2.18
CA SER A 833 37.29 2.11 -1.96
C SER A 833 38.21 2.06 -0.73
N PHE A 834 38.81 3.19 -0.33
CA PHE A 834 39.61 3.31 0.89
C PHE A 834 38.83 2.89 2.16
N ILE A 835 37.51 3.07 2.20
CA ILE A 835 36.65 2.69 3.35
C ILE A 835 36.76 1.19 3.66
N LEU A 836 36.97 0.35 2.64
CA LEU A 836 37.09 -1.10 2.82
C LEU A 836 38.50 -1.52 3.29
N THR A 837 39.53 -0.83 2.79
CA THR A 837 40.95 -1.14 3.07
C THR A 837 41.49 -0.45 4.33
N SER A 838 40.85 0.61 4.83
CA SER A 838 41.24 1.37 6.03
C SER A 838 40.90 0.65 7.37
N GLY A 839 41.40 -0.59 7.52
CA GLY A 839 41.37 -1.34 8.77
C GLY A 839 39.97 -1.44 9.39
N ASP A 840 39.85 -0.98 10.64
CA ASP A 840 38.60 -0.91 11.41
C ASP A 840 38.06 0.52 11.64
N GLU A 841 38.73 1.55 11.12
CA GLU A 841 38.32 2.94 11.38
C GLU A 841 36.89 3.18 10.88
N TYR A 842 36.62 2.80 9.63
CA TYR A 842 35.30 2.87 9.01
C TYR A 842 34.46 1.61 9.24
N THR A 843 34.83 0.74 10.18
CA THR A 843 33.89 -0.20 10.80
C THR A 843 33.10 0.51 11.90
N LYS A 844 33.77 1.42 12.65
CA LYS A 844 33.17 2.16 13.78
C LYS A 844 32.67 3.56 13.40
N LYS A 845 33.35 4.27 12.50
CA LYS A 845 32.93 5.59 11.99
C LYS A 845 32.12 5.46 10.70
N LYS A 846 31.08 6.29 10.54
CA LYS A 846 30.38 6.47 9.26
C LYS A 846 31.05 7.62 8.48
N PHE A 847 31.50 7.36 7.25
CA PHE A 847 32.08 8.37 6.35
C PHE A 847 30.96 9.16 5.64
N GLN A 848 30.96 10.48 5.75
CA GLN A 848 29.88 11.31 5.21
C GLN A 848 30.17 11.74 3.76
N LEU A 849 29.27 11.39 2.83
CA LEU A 849 29.47 11.60 1.38
C LEU A 849 29.60 13.08 0.95
N SER A 850 29.21 14.02 1.81
CA SER A 850 29.33 15.47 1.54
C SER A 850 30.71 16.07 1.89
N GLU A 851 31.64 15.31 2.46
CA GLU A 851 32.99 15.79 2.80
C GLU A 851 33.92 15.90 1.57
N ILE A 852 33.61 15.15 0.51
CA ILE A 852 34.23 15.28 -0.82
C ILE A 852 33.29 16.10 -1.72
N ASP A 853 33.82 16.74 -2.76
CA ASP A 853 33.10 17.51 -3.80
C ASP A 853 32.16 16.65 -4.70
N MET A 854 31.61 15.55 -4.17
CA MET A 854 30.76 14.58 -4.86
C MET A 854 29.36 15.12 -5.18
N SER A 855 28.98 16.26 -4.59
CA SER A 855 27.84 17.09 -5.00
C SER A 855 27.93 17.50 -6.48
N ARG A 856 29.14 17.66 -7.04
CA ARG A 856 29.37 17.93 -8.48
C ARG A 856 29.37 16.68 -9.36
N ILE A 857 29.49 15.49 -8.77
CA ILE A 857 29.73 14.23 -9.49
C ILE A 857 28.46 13.38 -9.61
N SER A 858 27.67 13.26 -8.54
CA SER A 858 26.59 12.25 -8.49
C SER A 858 25.26 12.71 -7.91
N CYS A 859 25.20 13.86 -7.23
CA CYS A 859 24.00 14.31 -6.48
C CYS A 859 23.43 13.26 -5.52
N PHE A 860 24.30 12.41 -4.95
CA PHE A 860 23.96 11.32 -4.04
C PHE A 860 24.55 11.59 -2.66
N PHE A 861 23.75 11.39 -1.61
CA PHE A 861 24.05 11.81 -0.25
C PHE A 861 23.78 10.68 0.75
N GLY A 862 24.30 10.84 1.98
CA GLY A 862 24.22 9.84 3.03
C GLY A 862 25.61 9.55 3.60
N LEU A 863 25.72 8.43 4.30
CA LEU A 863 26.95 7.98 4.92
C LEU A 863 27.27 6.54 4.49
N LEU A 864 28.55 6.28 4.23
CA LEU A 864 29.07 4.93 3.95
C LEU A 864 29.92 4.43 5.09
N ARG A 865 29.92 3.13 5.31
CA ARG A 865 30.90 2.46 6.16
C ARG A 865 31.17 1.04 5.66
N LYS A 866 32.21 0.41 6.21
CA LYS A 866 32.47 -1.01 6.02
C LYS A 866 31.27 -1.81 6.58
N PRO A 867 30.74 -2.81 5.87
CA PRO A 867 29.66 -3.67 6.38
C PRO A 867 30.03 -4.34 7.71
N LEU A 868 29.06 -4.57 8.59
CA LEU A 868 29.24 -5.43 9.76
C LEU A 868 28.92 -6.90 9.44
N SER A 869 28.15 -7.14 8.38
CA SER A 869 27.93 -8.48 7.82
C SER A 869 29.19 -9.03 7.13
N ASN A 870 29.29 -10.37 7.04
CA ASN A 870 30.37 -11.11 6.36
C ASN A 870 30.30 -10.99 4.81
N GLU A 871 29.89 -9.83 4.29
CA GLU A 871 29.71 -9.54 2.86
C GLU A 871 30.87 -8.80 2.20
N ILE A 872 31.97 -8.68 2.96
CA ILE A 872 33.25 -8.12 2.53
C ILE A 872 33.97 -9.16 1.67
N TYR A 873 33.61 -9.21 0.39
CA TYR A 873 34.38 -9.88 -0.65
C TYR A 873 35.41 -8.89 -1.22
N ASP A 874 36.59 -9.41 -1.57
CA ASP A 874 37.62 -8.62 -2.26
C ASP A 874 37.17 -8.27 -3.70
N PHE A 875 37.91 -7.42 -4.40
CA PHE A 875 37.65 -6.99 -5.79
C PHE A 875 38.84 -7.22 -6.74
N ASP A 876 39.90 -7.87 -6.25
CA ASP A 876 41.04 -8.33 -7.04
C ASP A 876 40.68 -9.46 -8.04
N SER A 877 41.56 -9.74 -9.00
CA SER A 877 41.35 -10.70 -10.10
C SER A 877 41.07 -12.15 -9.66
N ASN A 878 41.38 -12.47 -8.41
CA ASN A 878 41.23 -13.80 -7.83
C ASN A 878 40.06 -13.87 -6.83
N SER A 879 39.27 -12.80 -6.70
CA SER A 879 38.13 -12.74 -5.78
C SER A 879 36.94 -13.51 -6.34
N VAL A 880 36.49 -14.50 -5.57
CA VAL A 880 35.36 -15.37 -5.88
C VAL A 880 34.20 -15.02 -4.95
N VAL A 881 33.02 -14.74 -5.51
CA VAL A 881 31.77 -14.75 -4.73
C VAL A 881 31.15 -16.15 -4.89
N PRO A 882 31.05 -16.95 -3.82
CA PRO A 882 30.45 -18.28 -3.89
C PRO A 882 28.94 -18.18 -4.15
N LEU A 883 28.36 -19.29 -4.60
CA LEU A 883 26.91 -19.45 -4.69
C LEU A 883 26.26 -19.34 -3.30
N PRO A 884 25.05 -18.76 -3.19
CA PRO A 884 24.25 -18.81 -1.97
C PRO A 884 24.03 -20.24 -1.48
N LYS A 885 23.94 -20.44 -0.17
CA LYS A 885 23.81 -21.79 0.42
C LYS A 885 22.54 -22.50 -0.03
N THR A 886 21.49 -21.76 -0.36
CA THR A 886 20.25 -22.26 -0.96
C THR A 886 20.45 -22.87 -2.34
N ALA A 887 21.19 -22.19 -3.23
CA ALA A 887 21.43 -22.63 -4.60
C ALA A 887 22.21 -23.96 -4.72
N SER A 888 22.78 -24.46 -3.62
CA SER A 888 23.39 -25.79 -3.54
C SER A 888 22.38 -26.95 -3.41
N LYS A 889 21.09 -26.67 -3.21
CA LYS A 889 20.06 -27.67 -2.92
C LYS A 889 18.94 -27.68 -3.96
N ILE A 890 18.86 -28.79 -4.70
CA ILE A 890 17.79 -29.20 -5.62
C ILE A 890 17.82 -28.48 -6.99
N SER A 891 17.79 -29.32 -8.06
CA SER A 891 17.54 -29.08 -9.48
C SER A 891 18.11 -27.82 -10.19
N ARG A 892 18.91 -28.06 -11.25
CA ARG A 892 19.42 -27.02 -12.16
C ARG A 892 18.43 -26.73 -13.30
N THR A 893 17.31 -26.07 -13.01
CA THR A 893 16.32 -25.68 -14.05
C THR A 893 16.79 -24.54 -14.95
N THR A 894 17.75 -23.73 -14.48
CA THR A 894 18.08 -22.42 -15.06
C THR A 894 19.58 -22.16 -15.01
N GLU A 895 20.26 -22.26 -16.16
CA GLU A 895 21.72 -22.05 -16.28
C GLU A 895 22.17 -20.64 -15.81
N THR A 896 21.29 -19.64 -15.92
CA THR A 896 21.59 -18.21 -15.71
C THR A 896 22.24 -17.86 -14.36
N PHE A 897 21.93 -18.62 -13.30
CA PHE A 897 22.43 -18.36 -11.95
C PHE A 897 23.32 -19.48 -11.38
N ALA A 898 23.59 -20.54 -12.16
CA ALA A 898 24.25 -21.75 -11.69
C ALA A 898 25.72 -21.61 -11.27
N ASP A 899 26.46 -20.64 -11.81
CA ASP A 899 27.90 -20.46 -11.54
C ASP A 899 28.22 -19.37 -10.48
N PRO A 900 29.31 -19.52 -9.69
CA PRO A 900 29.93 -18.45 -8.89
C PRO A 900 30.30 -17.19 -9.69
N ILE A 901 30.65 -16.11 -8.99
CA ILE A 901 31.09 -14.85 -9.64
C ILE A 901 32.61 -14.75 -9.57
N GLU A 902 33.27 -14.93 -10.71
CA GLU A 902 34.72 -14.85 -10.85
C GLU A 902 35.10 -13.98 -12.06
N PRO A 903 35.87 -12.88 -11.91
CA PRO A 903 36.19 -12.20 -10.65
C PRO A 903 35.01 -11.36 -10.12
N ASN A 904 34.99 -11.07 -8.82
CA ASN A 904 34.08 -10.07 -8.28
C ASN A 904 34.37 -8.67 -8.86
N GLU A 905 33.39 -8.05 -9.52
CA GLU A 905 33.50 -6.66 -10.00
C GLU A 905 32.70 -5.64 -9.15
N ALA A 906 32.07 -6.08 -8.06
CA ALA A 906 31.16 -5.27 -7.25
C ALA A 906 31.71 -5.01 -5.83
N LEU A 907 31.88 -3.74 -5.47
CA LEU A 907 32.12 -3.31 -4.09
C LEU A 907 30.79 -3.17 -3.36
N CYS A 908 30.75 -3.57 -2.09
CA CYS A 908 29.62 -3.40 -1.19
C CYS A 908 30.00 -2.50 -0.02
N PHE A 909 29.14 -1.55 0.32
CA PHE A 909 29.26 -0.70 1.50
C PHE A 909 27.95 -0.75 2.29
N ALA A 910 28.03 -0.70 3.62
CA ALA A 910 26.86 -0.40 4.44
C ALA A 910 26.55 1.09 4.30
N PHE A 911 25.27 1.40 4.06
CA PHE A 911 24.78 2.72 3.69
C PHE A 911 23.72 3.19 4.68
N THR A 912 23.86 4.43 5.13
CA THR A 912 22.88 5.13 5.97
C THR A 912 22.39 6.37 5.23
N GLU A 913 21.08 6.56 5.17
CA GLU A 913 20.47 7.78 4.62
C GLU A 913 20.92 9.04 5.38
N PRO A 914 20.98 10.21 4.72
CA PRO A 914 21.34 11.45 5.38
C PRO A 914 20.21 11.92 6.33
N PRO A 915 20.54 12.63 7.42
CA PRO A 915 19.54 13.16 8.34
C PRO A 915 18.66 14.24 7.68
N ILE A 916 17.42 14.36 8.18
CA ILE A 916 16.43 15.35 7.77
C ILE A 916 15.81 16.01 9.00
N THR A 917 15.59 17.33 8.96
CA THR A 917 14.95 18.07 10.06
C THR A 917 13.44 18.21 9.89
N SER A 918 12.97 18.44 8.67
CA SER A 918 11.55 18.44 8.31
C SER A 918 11.38 18.41 6.78
N HIS A 919 10.47 17.61 6.25
CA HIS A 919 10.07 17.71 4.84
C HIS A 919 9.26 19.00 4.60
N LYS A 920 9.46 19.64 3.44
CA LYS A 920 8.75 20.86 3.04
C LYS A 920 7.94 20.61 1.77
N SER A 921 6.62 20.72 1.89
CA SER A 921 5.64 20.67 0.79
C SER A 921 5.75 21.88 -0.15
N VAL A 922 6.84 21.90 -0.93
CA VAL A 922 7.16 22.92 -1.94
C VAL A 922 7.84 22.27 -3.14
N MET A 923 7.61 22.81 -4.34
CA MET A 923 8.45 22.54 -5.50
C MET A 923 9.83 23.17 -5.28
N LEU A 924 10.90 22.37 -5.45
CA LEU A 924 12.26 22.87 -5.28
C LEU A 924 12.66 23.86 -6.37
N ARG A 925 13.44 24.88 -5.99
CA ARG A 925 13.92 25.92 -6.91
C ARG A 925 14.80 25.31 -8.00
N GLY A 926 14.38 25.42 -9.25
CA GLY A 926 15.06 24.84 -10.40
C GLY A 926 14.38 23.59 -10.97
N ALA A 927 13.30 23.10 -10.35
CA ALA A 927 12.40 22.13 -10.96
C ALA A 927 11.77 22.69 -12.26
N ALA A 928 11.80 21.91 -13.33
CA ALA A 928 11.21 22.21 -14.63
C ALA A 928 10.04 21.26 -14.89
N LEU A 929 8.80 21.73 -14.67
CA LEU A 929 7.62 20.90 -14.89
C LEU A 929 7.55 20.35 -16.33
N PRO A 930 7.14 19.09 -16.53
CA PRO A 930 6.89 18.53 -17.86
C PRO A 930 5.94 19.39 -18.71
N ARG A 931 6.09 19.29 -20.04
CA ARG A 931 5.21 19.97 -20.97
C ARG A 931 3.80 19.34 -20.92
N SER A 932 2.80 20.15 -20.58
CA SER A 932 1.37 19.84 -20.68
C SER A 932 1.02 19.08 -21.96
N ILE A 933 0.52 17.85 -21.80
CA ILE A 933 -0.11 17.09 -22.89
C ILE A 933 -1.65 17.18 -22.88
N LEU A 934 -2.25 17.85 -21.88
CA LEU A 934 -3.70 17.95 -21.73
C LEU A 934 -4.32 18.94 -22.73
N THR A 935 -5.19 18.43 -23.60
CA THR A 935 -5.99 19.22 -24.54
C THR A 935 -7.16 19.94 -23.85
N ASP A 936 -7.81 20.86 -24.56
CA ASP A 936 -9.04 21.53 -24.07
C ASP A 936 -10.23 20.57 -23.90
N GLU A 937 -10.19 19.38 -24.52
CA GLU A 937 -11.15 18.30 -24.26
C GLU A 937 -10.80 17.51 -22.98
N ASP A 938 -9.52 17.24 -22.74
CA ASP A 938 -9.06 16.58 -21.51
C ASP A 938 -9.32 17.47 -20.28
N ARG A 939 -9.18 18.79 -20.42
CA ARG A 939 -9.47 19.79 -19.38
C ARG A 939 -10.95 19.86 -18.99
N GLN A 940 -11.86 19.30 -19.80
CA GLN A 940 -13.28 19.12 -19.45
C GLN A 940 -13.47 17.83 -18.65
N ILE A 941 -12.96 17.83 -17.41
CA ILE A 941 -12.94 16.68 -16.49
C ILE A 941 -14.33 16.05 -16.37
N ARG A 942 -14.41 14.74 -16.68
CA ARG A 942 -15.65 13.96 -16.67
C ARG A 942 -15.73 13.15 -15.38
N ARG A 943 -16.95 12.95 -14.87
CA ARG A 943 -17.16 12.12 -13.66
C ARG A 943 -17.12 10.62 -14.02
N PRO A 944 -16.40 9.78 -13.25
CA PRO A 944 -16.47 8.31 -13.36
C PRO A 944 -17.89 7.76 -13.24
N ARG A 945 -18.11 6.55 -13.76
CA ARG A 945 -19.38 5.81 -13.60
C ARG A 945 -19.14 4.44 -12.98
N LEU A 946 -18.74 4.47 -11.71
CA LEU A 946 -18.47 3.27 -10.90
C LEU A 946 -19.75 2.44 -10.67
N ASN A 947 -20.83 3.08 -10.22
CA ASN A 947 -22.14 2.44 -9.98
C ASN A 947 -23.03 2.42 -11.25
N ARG A 948 -23.72 1.29 -11.50
CA ARG A 948 -24.57 1.07 -12.70
C ARG A 948 -25.99 1.64 -12.56
N GLY A 949 -26.10 2.96 -12.38
CA GLY A 949 -27.38 3.70 -12.49
C GLY A 949 -28.07 4.08 -11.18
N GLY A 950 -27.33 4.09 -10.06
CA GLY A 950 -27.79 4.65 -8.79
C GLY A 950 -27.68 6.18 -8.71
N GLY A 951 -28.20 6.76 -7.62
CA GLY A 951 -27.85 8.13 -7.21
C GLY A 951 -26.44 8.18 -6.63
N THR A 952 -25.79 9.36 -6.64
CA THR A 952 -24.44 9.57 -6.09
C THR A 952 -24.34 10.89 -5.31
N ILE A 953 -23.56 10.89 -4.23
CA ILE A 953 -23.40 12.06 -3.34
C ILE A 953 -22.55 13.18 -3.97
N ALA A 954 -21.81 12.88 -5.05
CA ALA A 954 -21.01 13.84 -5.81
C ALA A 954 -21.78 15.09 -6.30
N ASN A 955 -23.11 15.06 -6.37
CA ASN A 955 -23.94 16.23 -6.70
C ASN A 955 -24.21 17.16 -5.51
N MET A 956 -24.08 16.68 -4.27
CA MET A 956 -24.57 17.38 -3.08
C MET A 956 -23.65 18.50 -2.58
N GLY A 957 -22.35 18.46 -2.94
CA GLY A 957 -21.35 19.49 -2.60
C GLY A 957 -21.52 20.84 -3.31
N GLY A 958 -22.74 21.20 -3.74
CA GLY A 958 -23.05 22.51 -4.34
C GLY A 958 -22.88 22.62 -5.86
N ALA A 959 -22.83 21.50 -6.60
CA ALA A 959 -22.80 21.54 -8.05
C ALA A 959 -24.10 22.11 -8.64
N ASN A 960 -24.00 22.91 -9.71
CA ASN A 960 -25.14 23.63 -10.29
C ASN A 960 -26.26 22.68 -10.76
N LYS A 961 -27.53 23.05 -10.51
CA LYS A 961 -28.73 22.23 -10.81
C LYS A 961 -29.03 22.02 -12.32
N SER A 962 -28.10 22.32 -13.22
CA SER A 962 -28.21 22.13 -14.67
C SER A 962 -27.96 20.69 -15.13
N HIS A 963 -27.40 19.81 -14.29
CA HIS A 963 -26.92 18.48 -14.69
C HIS A 963 -28.00 17.37 -14.76
N GLN A 964 -29.20 17.68 -15.26
CA GLN A 964 -30.25 16.66 -15.48
C GLN A 964 -30.26 16.10 -16.92
N SER A 965 -29.64 16.80 -17.88
CA SER A 965 -29.37 16.27 -19.22
C SER A 965 -27.96 15.67 -19.30
N GLY A 966 -27.83 14.45 -19.83
CA GLY A 966 -26.57 13.68 -19.88
C GLY A 966 -25.47 14.19 -20.83
N TYR A 967 -25.60 15.43 -21.34
CA TYR A 967 -24.62 16.14 -22.16
C TYR A 967 -24.57 17.61 -21.72
N GLY A 968 -23.36 18.16 -21.58
CA GLY A 968 -23.11 19.55 -21.21
C GLY A 968 -21.73 19.70 -20.56
N SER A 969 -20.88 20.57 -21.12
CA SER A 969 -19.53 20.82 -20.59
C SER A 969 -19.57 21.68 -19.32
N MET A 970 -18.52 21.58 -18.51
CA MET A 970 -18.17 22.64 -17.57
C MET A 970 -17.31 23.67 -18.29
N ASN A 971 -17.90 24.81 -18.66
CA ASN A 971 -17.33 26.15 -18.47
C ASN A 971 -18.20 27.22 -19.17
N ILE A 972 -18.85 28.04 -18.36
CA ILE A 972 -19.19 29.47 -18.56
C ILE A 972 -19.68 29.93 -17.19
N SER A 973 -18.95 30.85 -16.58
CA SER A 973 -19.37 31.51 -15.33
C SER A 973 -20.65 32.33 -15.56
N SER A 974 -21.36 32.67 -14.48
CA SER A 974 -22.46 33.64 -14.54
C SER A 974 -21.99 34.99 -15.10
N TYR A 975 -20.78 35.40 -14.72
CA TYR A 975 -20.14 36.64 -15.17
C TYR A 975 -19.91 36.69 -16.69
N GLU A 976 -19.35 35.64 -17.29
CA GLU A 976 -19.15 35.56 -18.75
C GLU A 976 -20.49 35.53 -19.50
N ARG A 977 -21.52 34.91 -18.93
CA ARG A 977 -22.87 34.87 -19.51
C ARG A 977 -23.51 36.26 -19.53
N ASP A 978 -23.36 37.04 -18.46
CA ASP A 978 -23.80 38.43 -18.40
C ASP A 978 -22.98 39.34 -19.33
N LEU A 979 -21.68 39.06 -19.50
CA LEU A 979 -20.83 39.77 -20.46
C LEU A 979 -21.25 39.49 -21.91
N ALA A 980 -21.61 38.24 -22.24
CA ALA A 980 -22.14 37.84 -23.55
C ALA A 980 -23.55 38.42 -23.84
N MET A 981 -24.39 38.57 -22.81
CA MET A 981 -25.65 39.30 -22.89
C MET A 981 -25.43 40.79 -23.14
N ARG A 982 -24.57 41.45 -22.35
CA ARG A 982 -24.23 42.88 -22.48
C ARG A 982 -23.57 43.24 -23.80
N THR A 983 -22.85 42.31 -24.43
CA THR A 983 -22.22 42.48 -25.75
C THR A 983 -23.10 42.02 -26.92
N GLY A 984 -24.37 41.68 -26.68
CA GLY A 984 -25.37 41.42 -27.72
C GLY A 984 -25.23 40.08 -28.46
N ARG A 985 -24.30 39.21 -28.08
CA ARG A 985 -24.04 37.92 -28.78
C ARG A 985 -24.99 36.79 -28.39
N GLY A 986 -25.86 36.98 -27.39
CA GLY A 986 -26.70 35.94 -26.79
C GLY A 986 -27.74 35.23 -27.68
N ARG A 987 -27.88 35.57 -28.98
CA ARG A 987 -28.88 34.97 -29.89
C ARG A 987 -28.40 33.87 -30.83
N GLN A 988 -27.09 33.58 -30.92
CA GLN A 988 -26.55 32.61 -31.89
C GLN A 988 -26.20 31.21 -31.34
N MET A 989 -26.20 30.99 -30.03
CA MET A 989 -25.75 29.71 -29.43
C MET A 989 -26.79 28.57 -29.36
N ASN A 990 -28.04 28.79 -29.81
CA ASN A 990 -29.14 27.81 -29.67
C ASN A 990 -29.64 27.24 -31.00
N GLN A 991 -28.75 26.81 -31.90
CA GLN A 991 -29.14 25.92 -33.02
C GLN A 991 -27.94 25.20 -33.68
N ALA A 992 -28.26 24.10 -34.38
CA ALA A 992 -27.38 23.26 -35.21
C ALA A 992 -26.25 22.49 -34.49
N GLY A 993 -26.50 21.20 -34.21
CA GLY A 993 -25.44 20.19 -34.21
C GLY A 993 -25.14 19.71 -35.64
N THR A 994 -24.07 18.91 -35.80
CA THR A 994 -23.67 18.18 -37.02
C THR A 994 -23.54 19.03 -38.31
N ARG A 995 -22.31 19.48 -38.61
CA ARG A 995 -21.76 19.53 -39.98
C ARG A 995 -20.24 19.66 -39.98
N THR A 996 -19.58 18.77 -40.70
CA THR A 996 -18.16 18.88 -41.06
C THR A 996 -17.96 20.01 -42.08
N TRP A 997 -16.99 20.88 -41.84
CA TRP A 997 -16.46 21.82 -42.84
C TRP A 997 -14.97 22.06 -42.60
N GLY A 998 -14.17 21.79 -43.63
CA GLY A 998 -12.83 22.35 -43.78
C GLY A 998 -12.79 23.21 -45.04
N SER A 999 -11.83 24.15 -45.11
CA SER A 999 -11.55 25.03 -46.25
C SER A 999 -12.70 25.94 -46.73
N MET A 1000 -12.59 27.25 -46.41
CA MET A 1000 -12.35 28.28 -47.44
C MET A 1000 -12.29 29.68 -46.80
N GLU A 1001 -11.24 30.44 -47.12
CA GLU A 1001 -11.19 31.88 -46.85
C GLU A 1001 -11.94 32.66 -47.95
N PRO A 1002 -12.65 33.76 -47.63
CA PRO A 1002 -13.29 34.61 -48.63
C PRO A 1002 -12.32 35.63 -49.23
N ALA A 1003 -11.98 35.49 -50.51
CA ALA A 1003 -11.07 36.41 -51.20
C ALA A 1003 -11.70 37.81 -51.48
N PRO A 1004 -11.04 38.92 -51.10
CA PRO A 1004 -11.46 40.28 -51.48
C PRO A 1004 -10.99 40.65 -52.90
N LYS A 1005 -11.73 41.52 -53.59
CA LYS A 1005 -11.45 41.94 -54.98
C LYS A 1005 -10.50 43.15 -55.06
N HIS A 1006 -9.72 43.22 -56.14
CA HIS A 1006 -8.68 44.23 -56.34
C HIS A 1006 -9.16 45.70 -56.39
N GLN A 1007 -8.37 46.58 -55.75
CA GLN A 1007 -7.99 47.88 -56.30
C GLN A 1007 -6.44 47.98 -56.34
N ARG A 1008 -5.84 49.05 -56.88
CA ARG A 1008 -4.51 49.02 -57.54
C ARG A 1008 -3.59 50.19 -57.15
N PHE A 1009 -2.28 49.89 -57.00
CA PHE A 1009 -1.11 50.83 -56.91
C PHE A 1009 -1.06 51.75 -55.65
N ILE A 1010 0.09 52.27 -55.13
CA ILE A 1010 1.51 52.40 -55.56
C ILE A 1010 2.48 52.17 -54.34
N PRO A 1011 3.69 51.56 -54.47
CA PRO A 1011 4.79 51.52 -53.45
C PRO A 1011 5.78 52.73 -53.56
N PRO A 1012 6.87 52.96 -52.75
CA PRO A 1012 7.72 52.09 -51.87
C PRO A 1012 7.98 52.75 -50.46
N PRO A 1013 9.12 52.64 -49.71
CA PRO A 1013 10.33 51.79 -49.74
C PRO A 1013 10.72 51.07 -48.39
N PRO A 1014 11.79 50.23 -48.35
CA PRO A 1014 12.20 49.46 -47.16
C PRO A 1014 13.47 49.95 -46.43
N VAL A 1015 13.59 49.75 -45.10
CA VAL A 1015 14.79 50.15 -44.29
C VAL A 1015 15.12 49.17 -43.13
N GLN A 1016 16.20 48.40 -43.31
CA GLN A 1016 17.25 47.96 -42.33
C GLN A 1016 16.93 47.03 -41.13
N GLN A 1017 18.00 46.59 -40.45
CA GLN A 1017 18.09 45.50 -39.45
C GLN A 1017 18.85 45.94 -38.17
N ALA A 1018 18.64 45.19 -37.07
CA ALA A 1018 19.51 45.08 -35.87
C ALA A 1018 19.57 46.32 -34.93
N PRO A 1019 20.07 46.21 -33.67
CA PRO A 1019 20.68 45.05 -32.99
C PRO A 1019 20.04 44.67 -31.61
N MET A 1020 20.71 43.76 -30.90
CA MET A 1020 20.41 43.34 -29.50
C MET A 1020 20.65 44.46 -28.47
N MET A 1021 20.03 44.32 -27.28
CA MET A 1021 20.60 44.82 -26.01
C MET A 1021 20.29 43.88 -24.83
N GLN A 1022 21.03 44.00 -23.73
CA GLN A 1022 21.08 43.03 -22.62
C GLN A 1022 20.48 43.56 -21.29
N ARG A 1023 19.89 42.62 -20.53
CA ARG A 1023 20.12 42.33 -19.10
C ARG A 1023 20.50 43.49 -18.15
N TRP A 1024 19.69 43.69 -17.11
CA TRP A 1024 20.10 44.34 -15.85
C TRP A 1024 19.82 43.45 -14.64
N GLN A 1025 20.45 43.75 -13.50
CA GLN A 1025 20.61 42.85 -12.34
C GLN A 1025 19.75 43.24 -11.13
N ALA A 1026 19.70 42.35 -10.13
CA ALA A 1026 19.13 42.62 -8.81
C ALA A 1026 20.12 43.41 -7.90
N PRO A 1027 19.63 44.15 -6.89
CA PRO A 1027 20.48 44.91 -5.96
C PRO A 1027 21.03 44.04 -4.79
N PRO A 1028 22.24 44.34 -4.29
CA PRO A 1028 22.78 43.85 -3.02
C PRO A 1028 22.94 44.99 -1.97
N PRO A 1029 23.36 44.69 -0.73
CA PRO A 1029 23.45 43.38 -0.08
C PRO A 1029 22.26 43.06 0.85
#